data_AF-A0A3L7T4R9-F1
#
_entry.id   AF-A0A3L7T4R9-F1
#
_cell.length_a   1.000
_cell.length_b   1.000
_cell.length_c   1.000
_cell.angle_alpha   90.00
_cell.angle_beta   90.00
_cell.angle_gamma   90.00
#
_symmetry.space_group_name_H-M   'P 1'
#
loop_
_entity.id
_entity.type
_entity.pdbx_description
1 polymer ?
#
loop_
_entity_poly.entity_id
_entity_poly.type
_entity_poly.pdbx_seq_one_letter_code
_entity_poly.pdbx_strand_id
1 'polypeptide(L)'
;MPNANSMPISISGEGGMIGCCSRMSARTRARGSRRAIGGAGLLVEAGVDDGCVLTASCLLGGDPADINDTESFRARPHRVVHRVRMNSLSVQRRLSAQARFTPTLASSSEKALPFLGIFYGRAPRFRMDTTDIGSPAAVEVVRLYKKLEVILMARLGVFAFAAVAASSFAATAFAADRLVPSQYATIQAAIDASVAGDTVLVASGLYNERLDMKGKAITLKGANGYAQTILDPLGTAGYLLTAQTGETQAGTIIDGFSFRNSPTGGMRVVSAGVTVKNCRFLGNTAAQGPAMWLQTGNVFVDNTQFVSNVASERGGAIYSKTTSTLRLNNCVFNGNKSTGTRGGAIYSEATTIDFDGTQFNSNREEAGDESYGGAIYLLTCSGTMDYCTFNGNTAASSLKSYGGSLYFDASSPTIRNCSFTNCYAYTNRGGNSNPDSEAHGGSLFLVNGSSPSVYDSVWLGSKAESTGSFNGGSGCSGNASGLRARGGAIHARDACSFRLYRCRIGRRDPSTGQPDSFPIARAAGVGATYEGYCGGYYYQTAYVNCYACGGAIWVKRASPFLEDCELIGGVSQDAATGNTNGFGSYGGAIWTEDLASPTILRTRFTNNTSRHGGAMFMTGQSSPFISDCSFIGNNGTIQGGVMYSEHSTPNFADTLFQSNTSPSGSVAYSTSSATNYPFIGQSVFCGNLGTDMVGSWYNDPGNVLLDSCPEDCNGNGTNDQWDILGGVALDCNGNLTPDSCDITANPAIDCNHDGVPDSCQPSTPGFGDCDGDGVVDACESDCNSNGLADVCEIRNGAVPDCNMNGIPDSCDLFNGRGGDCDANGVPDSCQPDCDNDGIPNVCEITGGASDCD
;
A
#
# COMPACT_ATOMS: atom_id res chain seq x y z
N MET A 1 18.02 44.52 46.64
CA MET A 1 18.93 45.21 47.57
C MET A 1 18.55 44.80 48.98
N PRO A 2 19.49 44.59 49.91
CA PRO A 2 20.97 44.51 49.75
C PRO A 2 21.40 43.39 48.77
N ASN A 3 22.64 43.23 48.25
CA ASN A 3 24.02 43.59 48.64
C ASN A 3 24.58 42.72 49.79
N ALA A 4 25.81 42.20 49.79
CA ALA A 4 26.90 42.08 48.79
C ALA A 4 27.78 40.85 49.17
N ASN A 5 28.73 40.35 48.37
CA ASN A 5 30.15 40.79 48.32
C ASN A 5 30.93 39.90 47.30
N SER A 6 31.59 40.48 46.28
CA SER A 6 33.06 40.70 46.17
C SER A 6 33.92 39.43 45.92
N MET A 7 34.42 39.15 44.70
CA MET A 7 35.65 39.71 44.03
C MET A 7 36.99 39.00 44.42
N PRO A 8 38.09 39.04 43.62
CA PRO A 8 38.21 39.25 42.15
C PRO A 8 39.40 38.51 41.42
N ILE A 9 39.44 38.66 40.08
CA ILE A 9 40.64 38.85 39.19
C ILE A 9 41.64 37.70 38.89
N SER A 10 42.07 37.71 37.60
CA SER A 10 43.27 37.15 36.93
C SER A 10 43.06 35.85 36.11
N ILE A 11 43.71 35.58 34.97
CA ILE A 11 44.29 36.29 33.78
C ILE A 11 45.09 35.20 33.02
N SER A 12 45.20 35.28 31.68
CA SER A 12 45.95 34.36 30.78
C SER A 12 45.42 32.92 30.63
N GLY A 13 45.62 32.22 29.50
CA GLY A 13 46.07 32.72 28.19
C GLY A 13 46.47 31.59 27.21
N GLU A 14 46.11 31.74 25.93
CA GLU A 14 46.60 30.99 24.74
C GLU A 14 46.34 29.44 24.73
N GLY A 15 46.29 28.74 23.59
CA GLY A 15 46.29 29.15 22.17
C GLY A 15 46.24 27.92 21.24
N GLY A 16 45.65 28.04 20.03
CA GLY A 16 45.60 26.94 19.05
C GLY A 16 44.68 27.14 17.85
N MET A 17 45.23 27.48 16.68
CA MET A 17 44.55 27.47 15.36
C MET A 17 44.81 26.09 14.66
N ILE A 18 44.29 25.66 13.50
CA ILE A 18 43.81 26.23 12.20
C ILE A 18 42.68 25.27 11.70
N GLY A 19 41.69 25.64 10.86
CA GLY A 19 41.36 26.92 10.21
C GLY A 19 40.27 26.85 9.12
N CYS A 20 40.33 27.79 8.17
CA CYS A 20 39.41 28.17 7.08
C CYS A 20 39.06 27.04 6.05
N CYS A 21 38.07 27.14 5.14
CA CYS A 21 37.02 28.12 4.74
C CYS A 21 36.00 27.38 3.80
N SER A 22 34.92 27.89 3.18
CA SER A 22 34.12 29.16 3.11
C SER A 22 32.75 28.78 2.44
N ARG A 23 31.74 29.61 2.10
CA ARG A 23 31.52 31.07 1.96
C ARG A 23 30.09 31.44 2.43
N MET A 24 29.72 32.72 2.31
CA MET A 24 28.33 33.24 2.29
C MET A 24 28.15 34.26 1.16
N SER A 25 26.90 34.47 0.72
CA SER A 25 26.38 35.78 0.27
C SER A 25 24.86 35.81 0.57
N ALA A 26 24.33 36.66 1.46
CA ALA A 26 24.23 38.14 1.41
C ALA A 26 23.22 38.61 0.34
N ARG A 27 22.24 39.50 0.58
CA ARG A 27 21.72 40.30 1.75
C ARG A 27 20.19 40.52 1.47
N THR A 28 19.32 41.21 2.23
CA THR A 28 19.45 42.35 3.17
C THR A 28 18.23 42.39 4.13
N ARG A 29 18.36 43.01 5.31
CA ARG A 29 17.22 43.43 6.17
C ARG A 29 16.82 44.87 5.90
N ALA A 30 15.53 45.19 6.05
CA ALA A 30 15.05 46.53 6.39
C ALA A 30 13.99 46.44 7.51
N ARG A 31 14.00 47.39 8.44
CA ARG A 31 12.92 47.63 9.41
C ARG A 31 12.26 48.96 9.04
N GLY A 32 10.94 49.00 9.01
CA GLY A 32 10.15 50.23 8.90
C GLY A 32 8.79 50.02 9.54
N SER A 33 8.32 50.97 10.34
CA SER A 33 7.06 50.87 11.08
C SER A 33 6.21 52.12 10.90
N ARG A 34 4.91 51.94 10.63
CA ARG A 34 3.81 52.87 10.93
C ARG A 34 2.46 52.20 10.68
N ARG A 35 1.43 52.64 11.43
CA ARG A 35 0.02 52.32 11.18
C ARG A 35 -0.53 53.25 10.09
N ALA A 36 -1.41 52.77 9.21
CA ALA A 36 -2.52 53.55 8.68
C ALA A 36 -3.64 52.64 8.13
N ILE A 37 -4.86 53.11 8.33
CA ILE A 37 -6.16 52.51 8.08
C ILE A 37 -6.53 52.49 6.58
N GLY A 38 -7.10 51.36 6.11
CA GLY A 38 -8.25 51.35 5.19
C GLY A 38 -8.03 51.59 3.69
N GLY A 39 -8.98 51.09 2.90
CA GLY A 39 -9.11 51.33 1.44
C GLY A 39 -9.06 50.05 0.61
N ALA A 40 -10.13 49.76 -0.13
CA ALA A 40 -10.14 48.71 -1.15
C ALA A 40 -9.64 49.27 -2.50
N GLY A 41 -9.04 48.43 -3.34
CA GLY A 41 -8.58 48.79 -4.68
C GLY A 41 -8.34 47.55 -5.55
N LEU A 42 -8.98 47.50 -6.72
CA LEU A 42 -9.02 46.36 -7.63
C LEU A 42 -8.21 46.66 -8.91
N LEU A 43 -7.35 45.73 -9.33
CA LEU A 43 -6.71 45.54 -10.65
C LEU A 43 -5.89 44.23 -10.54
N VAL A 44 -6.04 43.14 -11.30
CA VAL A 44 -6.56 42.86 -12.67
C VAL A 44 -5.60 43.19 -13.82
N GLU A 45 -4.65 42.28 -14.05
CA GLU A 45 -4.38 41.62 -15.35
C GLU A 45 -4.05 40.13 -14.99
N ALA A 46 -4.50 39.04 -15.62
CA ALA A 46 -5.11 38.68 -16.92
C ALA A 46 -4.14 37.78 -17.74
N GLY A 47 -4.67 36.64 -18.26
CA GLY A 47 -3.89 35.52 -18.84
C GLY A 47 -4.38 34.17 -18.28
N VAL A 48 -5.59 33.67 -18.55
CA VAL A 48 -6.10 33.04 -19.82
C VAL A 48 -5.10 32.11 -20.52
N ASP A 49 -5.47 30.90 -20.99
CA ASP A 49 -6.79 30.24 -21.18
C ASP A 49 -6.78 28.79 -20.63
N ASP A 50 -7.82 27.95 -20.77
CA ASP A 50 -9.26 27.99 -20.38
C ASP A 50 -9.86 26.61 -20.77
N GLY A 51 -11.10 26.27 -20.39
CA GLY A 51 -11.84 25.17 -21.04
C GLY A 51 -12.75 24.29 -20.18
N CYS A 52 -13.78 24.84 -19.53
CA CYS A 52 -14.95 24.06 -19.13
C CYS A 52 -16.24 24.88 -19.27
N VAL A 53 -17.19 24.43 -20.10
CA VAL A 53 -18.36 25.22 -20.49
C VAL A 53 -19.59 24.82 -19.67
N LEU A 54 -20.02 25.72 -18.79
CA LEU A 54 -21.38 25.75 -18.23
C LEU A 54 -22.05 27.06 -18.65
N THR A 55 -23.10 26.98 -19.47
CA THR A 55 -23.90 28.14 -19.88
C THR A 55 -25.16 28.25 -19.02
N ALA A 56 -25.25 29.30 -18.22
CA ALA A 56 -26.47 29.74 -17.56
C ALA A 56 -27.07 30.97 -18.28
N SER A 57 -28.38 31.16 -18.18
CA SER A 57 -29.07 32.43 -18.43
C SER A 57 -30.44 32.44 -17.74
N CYS A 58 -30.90 33.61 -17.33
CA CYS A 58 -32.05 33.80 -16.44
C CYS A 58 -32.95 34.96 -16.91
N LEU A 59 -34.16 35.04 -16.32
CA LEU A 59 -35.13 36.15 -16.38
C LEU A 59 -35.82 36.32 -17.76
N LEU A 60 -37.11 36.63 -17.88
CA LEU A 60 -38.07 37.26 -16.94
C LEU A 60 -39.37 36.45 -16.82
N GLY A 61 -40.20 36.76 -15.81
CA GLY A 61 -41.44 36.02 -15.51
C GLY A 61 -42.72 36.64 -16.10
N GLY A 62 -43.80 35.85 -16.08
CA GLY A 62 -45.16 36.26 -16.45
C GLY A 62 -46.14 35.08 -16.54
N ASP A 63 -46.97 34.91 -15.50
CA ASP A 63 -48.27 34.22 -15.61
C ASP A 63 -49.20 34.99 -16.58
N PRO A 64 -50.25 34.37 -17.19
CA PRO A 64 -51.01 33.24 -16.62
C PRO A 64 -51.53 32.14 -17.59
N ALA A 65 -52.16 31.14 -16.96
CA ALA A 65 -53.34 30.38 -17.41
C ALA A 65 -53.18 29.14 -18.31
N ASP A 66 -54.17 28.26 -18.13
CA ASP A 66 -54.33 26.88 -18.59
C ASP A 66 -54.20 26.64 -20.11
N ILE A 67 -53.73 25.43 -20.47
CA ILE A 67 -54.35 24.55 -21.48
C ILE A 67 -53.79 23.12 -21.36
N ASN A 68 -54.60 22.12 -21.74
CA ASN A 68 -54.31 20.68 -21.63
C ASN A 68 -53.48 20.11 -22.83
N ASP A 69 -53.26 18.79 -22.73
CA ASP A 69 -53.08 17.81 -23.82
C ASP A 69 -51.65 17.46 -24.29
N THR A 70 -51.23 16.24 -23.87
CA THR A 70 -50.65 15.13 -24.67
C THR A 70 -49.79 15.48 -25.91
N GLU A 71 -48.59 14.93 -26.11
CA GLU A 71 -48.31 13.48 -26.17
C GLU A 71 -46.84 13.08 -25.86
N SER A 72 -46.61 11.76 -25.85
CA SER A 72 -45.38 11.03 -25.53
C SER A 72 -44.10 11.41 -26.30
N PHE A 73 -42.94 11.21 -25.64
CA PHE A 73 -41.81 10.49 -26.23
C PHE A 73 -41.11 9.59 -25.18
N ARG A 74 -40.75 8.35 -25.56
CA ARG A 74 -40.10 7.37 -24.67
C ARG A 74 -38.58 7.36 -24.85
N ALA A 75 -37.83 7.32 -23.75
CA ALA A 75 -36.44 6.87 -23.70
C ALA A 75 -36.33 5.63 -22.79
N ARG A 76 -35.33 4.76 -23.01
CA ARG A 76 -35.14 3.50 -22.27
C ARG A 76 -33.93 3.59 -21.32
N PRO A 77 -33.97 2.99 -20.12
CA PRO A 77 -32.79 2.85 -19.27
C PRO A 77 -31.81 1.80 -19.84
N HIS A 78 -30.54 1.93 -19.48
CA HIS A 78 -29.50 0.94 -19.82
C HIS A 78 -29.38 -0.15 -18.74
N ARG A 79 -29.17 -1.39 -19.19
CA ARG A 79 -29.16 -2.60 -18.35
C ARG A 79 -27.75 -2.86 -17.81
N VAL A 80 -27.59 -2.85 -16.49
CA VAL A 80 -26.39 -3.38 -15.80
C VAL A 80 -26.50 -4.91 -15.75
N VAL A 81 -25.38 -5.61 -15.85
CA VAL A 81 -25.31 -7.09 -15.77
C VAL A 81 -24.24 -7.47 -14.77
N HIS A 82 -24.65 -8.09 -13.66
CA HIS A 82 -23.74 -8.70 -12.70
C HIS A 82 -23.08 -9.95 -13.31
N ARG A 83 -21.91 -10.36 -12.81
CA ARG A 83 -21.36 -11.68 -13.09
C ARG A 83 -20.69 -12.30 -11.87
N VAL A 84 -21.13 -13.51 -11.54
CA VAL A 84 -20.78 -14.30 -10.36
C VAL A 84 -19.35 -14.85 -10.45
N ARG A 85 -18.71 -15.07 -9.28
CA ARG A 85 -17.43 -15.81 -9.15
C ARG A 85 -17.69 -17.32 -9.11
N MET A 86 -16.85 -18.12 -9.77
CA MET A 86 -16.56 -19.50 -9.33
C MET A 86 -15.09 -19.86 -9.55
N ASN A 87 -14.60 -20.83 -8.77
CA ASN A 87 -13.26 -21.41 -8.84
C ASN A 87 -13.28 -22.75 -9.59
N SER A 88 -12.18 -23.11 -10.26
CA SER A 88 -11.76 -24.52 -10.39
C SER A 88 -10.34 -24.64 -10.97
N LEU A 89 -9.65 -25.75 -10.67
CA LEU A 89 -8.34 -26.08 -11.23
C LEU A 89 -8.50 -26.92 -12.51
N SER A 90 -7.51 -26.89 -13.41
CA SER A 90 -6.72 -28.09 -13.79
C SER A 90 -5.75 -27.80 -14.96
N VAL A 91 -5.01 -28.83 -15.38
CA VAL A 91 -3.85 -28.77 -16.28
C VAL A 91 -4.05 -29.69 -17.47
N GLN A 92 -3.78 -29.24 -18.70
CA GLN A 92 -3.06 -30.08 -19.69
C GLN A 92 -2.45 -29.32 -20.90
N ARG A 93 -1.90 -30.09 -21.86
CA ARG A 93 -0.90 -29.68 -22.87
C ARG A 93 -1.43 -29.77 -24.32
N ARG A 94 -0.59 -29.27 -25.25
CA ARG A 94 -0.54 -29.51 -26.72
C ARG A 94 -1.34 -28.52 -27.58
N LEU A 95 -1.04 -28.32 -28.86
CA LEU A 95 0.23 -28.17 -29.63
C LEU A 95 -0.16 -27.95 -31.10
N SER A 96 0.65 -27.21 -31.88
CA SER A 96 0.56 -27.07 -33.36
C SER A 96 -0.67 -26.32 -33.92
N ALA A 97 -0.70 -25.80 -35.15
CA ALA A 97 0.33 -25.16 -36.00
C ALA A 97 -0.34 -24.57 -37.27
N GLN A 98 0.42 -23.79 -38.06
CA GLN A 98 0.13 -23.33 -39.44
C GLN A 98 -0.89 -22.16 -39.60
N ALA A 99 -0.78 -21.26 -40.60
CA ALA A 99 0.37 -20.86 -41.43
C ALA A 99 0.12 -19.58 -42.27
N ARG A 100 1.09 -18.64 -42.29
CA ARG A 100 1.36 -17.60 -43.33
C ARG A 100 0.23 -16.55 -43.53
N PHE A 101 0.40 -15.38 -44.17
CA PHE A 101 1.41 -14.86 -45.11
C PHE A 101 1.86 -13.40 -44.81
N THR A 102 2.73 -12.85 -45.67
CA THR A 102 3.48 -11.58 -45.54
C THR A 102 2.78 -10.33 -46.08
N PRO A 103 3.11 -9.12 -45.57
CA PRO A 103 3.06 -7.85 -46.29
C PRO A 103 4.46 -7.28 -46.64
N THR A 104 4.55 -6.33 -47.58
CA THR A 104 5.80 -5.73 -48.07
C THR A 104 5.85 -4.20 -47.96
N LEU A 105 6.87 -3.69 -47.25
CA LEU A 105 7.71 -2.48 -47.46
C LEU A 105 7.13 -1.09 -47.85
N ALA A 106 7.90 -0.07 -47.43
CA ALA A 106 7.87 1.39 -47.74
C ALA A 106 7.02 2.28 -46.78
N SER A 107 7.49 3.44 -46.31
CA SER A 107 8.85 4.06 -46.38
C SER A 107 9.05 5.24 -45.41
N SER A 108 10.32 5.59 -45.12
CA SER A 108 10.81 6.83 -44.45
C SER A 108 10.56 6.95 -42.93
N SER A 109 11.40 7.62 -42.11
CA SER A 109 12.68 8.35 -42.33
C SER A 109 13.58 8.34 -41.09
N GLU A 110 14.91 8.32 -41.26
CA GLU A 110 15.91 8.43 -40.15
C GLU A 110 16.80 9.69 -40.25
N LYS A 111 17.28 10.18 -39.09
CA LYS A 111 18.55 10.90 -38.80
C LYS A 111 18.55 11.39 -37.32
N ALA A 112 19.67 11.51 -36.59
CA ALA A 112 21.10 11.26 -36.87
C ALA A 112 21.97 11.24 -35.59
N LEU A 113 23.29 11.03 -35.78
CA LEU A 113 24.47 11.44 -34.95
C LEU A 113 24.96 10.46 -33.85
N PRO A 114 26.23 10.57 -33.38
CA PRO A 114 27.44 11.17 -34.00
C PRO A 114 28.73 10.30 -33.88
N PHE A 115 29.79 10.57 -34.68
CA PHE A 115 31.08 11.20 -34.23
C PHE A 115 32.30 11.00 -35.15
N LEU A 116 33.24 11.94 -34.97
CA LEU A 116 34.70 11.92 -35.22
C LEU A 116 35.21 11.80 -36.67
N GLY A 117 35.92 12.86 -37.10
CA GLY A 117 36.79 12.84 -38.27
C GLY A 117 38.07 13.64 -38.00
N ILE A 118 39.19 13.19 -38.55
CA ILE A 118 40.48 13.90 -38.54
C ILE A 118 40.87 14.15 -40.00
N PHE A 119 41.13 15.41 -40.34
CA PHE A 119 41.47 15.82 -41.71
C PHE A 119 42.92 16.31 -41.80
N TYR A 120 43.60 15.96 -42.89
CA TYR A 120 44.83 16.60 -43.35
C TYR A 120 44.62 17.16 -44.78
N GLY A 121 45.22 18.30 -45.06
CA GLY A 121 45.55 18.74 -46.43
C GLY A 121 44.42 19.34 -47.29
N ARG A 122 44.41 20.68 -47.39
CA ARG A 122 43.94 21.40 -48.59
C ARG A 122 45.16 21.99 -49.30
N ALA A 123 45.21 21.88 -50.63
CA ALA A 123 46.04 22.69 -51.51
C ALA A 123 45.25 23.00 -52.81
N PRO A 124 45.43 24.17 -53.44
CA PRO A 124 44.50 24.66 -54.47
C PRO A 124 44.85 24.21 -55.90
N ARG A 125 43.86 24.31 -56.80
CA ARG A 125 44.06 24.20 -58.25
C ARG A 125 44.72 25.46 -58.80
N PHE A 126 45.68 25.31 -59.70
CA PHE A 126 46.03 26.32 -60.70
C PHE A 126 45.71 25.78 -62.11
N ARG A 127 45.50 26.70 -63.06
CA ARG A 127 45.05 26.43 -64.43
C ARG A 127 45.88 27.27 -65.39
N MET A 128 46.43 26.65 -66.43
CA MET A 128 46.93 27.33 -67.63
C MET A 128 46.86 26.38 -68.82
N ASP A 129 46.33 26.88 -69.94
CA ASP A 129 46.36 26.23 -71.24
C ASP A 129 47.73 26.42 -71.91
N THR A 130 48.11 25.54 -72.85
CA THR A 130 49.40 25.59 -73.54
C THR A 130 49.24 25.73 -75.06
N THR A 131 49.56 26.90 -75.58
CA THR A 131 49.85 27.12 -77.01
C THR A 131 51.05 28.06 -77.14
N ASP A 132 52.27 27.49 -77.28
CA ASP A 132 53.10 27.76 -78.46
C ASP A 132 54.32 26.82 -78.57
N ILE A 133 55.04 26.90 -79.71
CA ILE A 133 56.06 25.93 -80.17
C ILE A 133 57.49 26.49 -79.96
N GLY A 134 58.49 25.67 -79.56
CA GLY A 134 59.83 26.24 -79.25
C GLY A 134 61.06 25.34 -79.00
N SER A 135 61.20 24.18 -79.65
CA SER A 135 62.49 23.43 -79.79
C SER A 135 63.26 23.07 -78.47
N PRO A 136 64.56 22.67 -78.44
CA PRO A 136 64.87 21.30 -78.01
C PRO A 136 65.77 21.20 -76.77
N ALA A 137 65.18 21.19 -75.58
CA ALA A 137 65.93 21.00 -74.30
C ALA A 137 65.27 20.04 -73.28
N ALA A 138 64.18 19.34 -73.63
CA ALA A 138 63.35 18.59 -72.67
C ALA A 138 63.18 17.08 -73.00
N VAL A 139 64.02 16.51 -73.88
CA VAL A 139 63.80 15.17 -74.45
C VAL A 139 64.19 14.01 -73.51
N GLU A 140 65.03 14.26 -72.49
CA GLU A 140 65.70 13.17 -71.76
C GLU A 140 65.10 12.81 -70.38
N VAL A 141 64.20 13.64 -69.82
CA VAL A 141 63.66 13.42 -68.44
C VAL A 141 62.35 12.61 -68.44
N VAL A 142 61.53 12.69 -69.49
CA VAL A 142 60.16 12.13 -69.50
C VAL A 142 60.11 10.61 -69.77
N ARG A 143 61.21 10.00 -70.25
CA ARG A 143 61.22 8.56 -70.61
C ARG A 143 61.29 7.58 -69.43
N LEU A 144 61.55 8.03 -68.19
CA LEU A 144 61.77 7.13 -67.06
C LEU A 144 60.52 6.78 -66.22
N TYR A 145 59.42 7.53 -66.35
CA TYR A 145 58.28 7.47 -65.40
C TYR A 145 56.98 6.84 -65.93
N LYS A 146 57.01 6.09 -67.04
CA LYS A 146 55.82 5.35 -67.55
C LYS A 146 56.04 3.84 -67.76
N LYS A 147 56.92 3.21 -66.97
CA LYS A 147 57.16 1.75 -67.01
C LYS A 147 57.29 1.04 -65.65
N LEU A 148 56.86 1.66 -64.53
CA LEU A 148 57.06 1.09 -63.19
C LEU A 148 55.78 0.84 -62.35
N GLU A 149 54.57 1.17 -62.83
CA GLU A 149 53.34 0.94 -62.05
C GLU A 149 52.67 -0.42 -62.30
N VAL A 150 52.89 -1.05 -63.46
CA VAL A 150 52.18 -2.27 -63.89
C VAL A 150 52.71 -3.56 -63.26
N ILE A 151 53.93 -3.55 -62.67
CA ILE A 151 54.57 -4.74 -62.10
C ILE A 151 54.50 -4.78 -60.56
N LEU A 152 54.33 -3.64 -59.88
CA LEU A 152 54.26 -3.60 -58.41
C LEU A 152 52.88 -4.01 -57.86
N MET A 153 51.80 -3.68 -58.57
CA MET A 153 50.43 -4.03 -58.14
C MET A 153 50.10 -5.53 -58.26
N ALA A 154 50.83 -6.28 -59.09
CA ALA A 154 50.55 -7.68 -59.42
C ALA A 154 50.95 -8.71 -58.33
N ARG A 155 51.54 -8.29 -57.19
CA ARG A 155 51.91 -9.20 -56.08
C ARG A 155 51.40 -8.82 -54.69
N LEU A 156 50.66 -7.72 -54.55
CA LEU A 156 50.04 -7.33 -53.27
C LEU A 156 48.54 -7.65 -53.19
N GLY A 157 47.84 -7.76 -54.33
CA GLY A 157 46.39 -8.01 -54.36
C GLY A 157 45.93 -9.36 -53.80
N VAL A 158 46.80 -10.38 -53.77
CA VAL A 158 46.42 -11.77 -53.40
C VAL A 158 46.40 -11.98 -51.88
N PHE A 159 47.21 -11.23 -51.10
CA PHE A 159 47.19 -11.32 -49.63
C PHE A 159 46.10 -10.45 -48.98
N ALA A 160 45.71 -9.34 -49.61
CA ALA A 160 44.67 -8.45 -49.08
C ALA A 160 43.29 -9.11 -49.03
N PHE A 161 42.91 -9.89 -50.06
CA PHE A 161 41.58 -10.49 -50.13
C PHE A 161 41.37 -11.61 -49.10
N ALA A 162 42.41 -12.37 -48.77
CA ALA A 162 42.37 -13.35 -47.68
C ALA A 162 42.20 -12.68 -46.31
N ALA A 163 42.88 -11.55 -46.07
CA ALA A 163 42.79 -10.82 -44.81
C ALA A 163 41.41 -10.15 -44.58
N VAL A 164 40.77 -9.61 -45.62
CA VAL A 164 39.45 -8.96 -45.51
C VAL A 164 38.31 -9.98 -45.37
N ALA A 165 38.41 -11.14 -46.05
CA ALA A 165 37.47 -12.24 -45.84
C ALA A 165 37.61 -12.88 -44.43
N ALA A 166 38.81 -12.91 -43.86
CA ALA A 166 39.07 -13.45 -42.53
C ALA A 166 38.78 -12.49 -41.37
N SER A 167 38.50 -11.20 -41.64
CA SER A 167 38.22 -10.18 -40.61
C SER A 167 36.77 -9.69 -40.56
N SER A 168 35.90 -10.26 -41.40
CA SER A 168 34.46 -9.93 -41.47
C SER A 168 33.54 -11.06 -41.00
N PHE A 169 34.06 -12.28 -40.78
CA PHE A 169 33.47 -13.22 -39.83
C PHE A 169 33.75 -12.75 -38.39
N ALA A 170 33.12 -11.64 -38.00
CA ALA A 170 32.77 -11.41 -36.62
C ALA A 170 31.74 -12.49 -36.26
N ALA A 171 32.23 -13.66 -35.83
CA ALA A 171 31.39 -14.74 -35.35
C ALA A 171 30.48 -14.16 -34.26
N THR A 172 29.16 -14.28 -34.45
CA THR A 172 28.18 -13.89 -33.44
C THR A 172 28.50 -14.67 -32.18
N ALA A 173 29.08 -13.98 -31.18
CA ALA A 173 29.54 -14.61 -29.96
C ALA A 173 28.31 -15.12 -29.20
N PHE A 174 28.02 -16.40 -29.39
CA PHE A 174 27.01 -17.09 -28.60
C PHE A 174 27.44 -17.04 -27.14
N ALA A 175 26.52 -16.60 -26.28
CA ALA A 175 26.69 -16.59 -24.83
C ALA A 175 27.27 -17.92 -24.35
N ALA A 176 28.49 -17.89 -23.81
CA ALA A 176 29.18 -19.09 -23.37
C ALA A 176 29.06 -19.26 -21.85
N ASP A 177 28.78 -20.50 -21.42
CA ASP A 177 28.89 -20.88 -20.02
C ASP A 177 30.37 -20.97 -19.62
N ARG A 178 30.74 -20.25 -18.56
CA ARG A 178 32.07 -20.25 -17.94
C ARG A 178 31.97 -21.00 -16.61
N LEU A 179 32.47 -22.24 -16.57
CA LEU A 179 32.19 -23.17 -15.47
C LEU A 179 33.16 -23.02 -14.29
N VAL A 180 32.63 -22.80 -13.09
CA VAL A 180 33.42 -22.67 -11.85
C VAL A 180 33.01 -23.80 -10.88
N PRO A 181 33.94 -24.59 -10.31
CA PRO A 181 35.41 -24.49 -10.44
C PRO A 181 36.02 -25.31 -11.61
N SER A 182 35.21 -25.98 -12.43
CA SER A 182 35.68 -27.05 -13.34
C SER A 182 36.43 -26.57 -14.59
N GLN A 183 36.24 -25.32 -15.02
CA GLN A 183 36.96 -24.70 -16.14
C GLN A 183 37.82 -23.52 -15.67
N TYR A 184 37.33 -22.76 -14.67
CA TYR A 184 38.04 -21.66 -14.03
C TYR A 184 38.10 -21.91 -12.51
N ALA A 185 39.29 -21.87 -11.93
CA ALA A 185 39.50 -22.21 -10.52
C ALA A 185 38.87 -21.24 -9.51
N THR A 186 38.51 -20.03 -9.94
CA THR A 186 37.85 -18.99 -9.13
C THR A 186 36.76 -18.30 -9.94
N ILE A 187 35.77 -17.71 -9.25
CA ILE A 187 34.68 -16.96 -9.87
C ILE A 187 35.23 -15.72 -10.57
N GLN A 188 36.15 -14.97 -9.96
CA GLN A 188 36.72 -13.78 -10.60
C GLN A 188 37.48 -14.11 -11.89
N ALA A 189 38.19 -15.25 -11.97
CA ALA A 189 38.88 -15.65 -13.20
C ALA A 189 37.90 -15.94 -14.35
N ALA A 190 36.72 -16.48 -14.06
CA ALA A 190 35.65 -16.64 -15.05
C ALA A 190 35.05 -15.28 -15.47
N ILE A 191 34.82 -14.36 -14.52
CA ILE A 191 34.35 -12.99 -14.81
C ILE A 191 35.37 -12.25 -15.69
N ASP A 192 36.66 -12.31 -15.37
CA ASP A 192 37.72 -11.63 -16.11
C ASP A 192 37.84 -12.16 -17.55
N ALA A 193 37.65 -13.46 -17.77
CA ALA A 193 37.64 -14.09 -19.09
C ALA A 193 36.33 -13.94 -19.89
N SER A 194 35.21 -13.57 -19.24
CA SER A 194 33.90 -13.45 -19.89
C SER A 194 33.78 -12.25 -20.84
N VAL A 195 33.01 -12.39 -21.92
CA VAL A 195 32.58 -11.30 -22.81
C VAL A 195 31.09 -11.03 -22.64
N ALA A 196 30.59 -9.89 -23.16
CA ALA A 196 29.18 -9.51 -23.00
C ALA A 196 28.23 -10.60 -23.54
N GLY A 197 27.24 -10.98 -22.72
CA GLY A 197 26.31 -12.08 -22.97
C GLY A 197 26.68 -13.40 -22.28
N ASP A 198 27.94 -13.63 -21.90
CA ASP A 198 28.37 -14.87 -21.24
C ASP A 198 27.67 -15.11 -19.88
N THR A 199 27.62 -16.38 -19.47
CA THR A 199 27.15 -16.79 -18.15
C THR A 199 28.28 -17.43 -17.34
N VAL A 200 28.69 -16.81 -16.23
CA VAL A 200 29.56 -17.44 -15.23
C VAL A 200 28.71 -18.37 -14.36
N LEU A 201 28.79 -19.68 -14.61
CA LEU A 201 27.99 -20.70 -13.95
C LEU A 201 28.80 -21.35 -12.82
N VAL A 202 28.40 -21.07 -11.59
CA VAL A 202 29.11 -21.43 -10.36
C VAL A 202 28.44 -22.62 -9.68
N ALA A 203 29.19 -23.71 -9.48
CA ALA A 203 28.71 -24.90 -8.79
C ALA A 203 28.46 -24.66 -7.28
N SER A 204 27.72 -25.56 -6.63
CA SER A 204 27.52 -25.53 -5.18
C SER A 204 28.86 -25.46 -4.43
N GLY A 205 28.97 -24.56 -3.46
CA GLY A 205 30.21 -24.35 -2.73
C GLY A 205 30.19 -23.13 -1.80
N LEU A 206 31.22 -23.04 -0.97
CA LEU A 206 31.54 -21.90 -0.13
C LEU A 206 32.73 -21.15 -0.73
N TYR A 207 32.51 -19.93 -1.19
CA TYR A 207 33.48 -19.12 -1.92
C TYR A 207 33.88 -17.91 -1.09
N ASN A 208 35.15 -17.85 -0.68
CA ASN A 208 35.74 -16.67 -0.05
C ASN A 208 36.47 -15.84 -1.11
N GLU A 209 35.70 -15.12 -1.92
CA GLU A 209 36.19 -14.25 -3.00
C GLU A 209 35.74 -12.79 -2.82
N ARG A 210 36.28 -11.91 -3.66
CA ARG A 210 35.87 -10.51 -3.81
C ARG A 210 35.61 -10.26 -5.28
N LEU A 211 34.35 -10.11 -5.65
CA LEU A 211 33.94 -10.05 -7.03
C LEU A 211 33.84 -8.59 -7.52
N ASP A 212 34.31 -8.34 -8.71
CA ASP A 212 34.23 -7.07 -9.42
C ASP A 212 33.72 -7.36 -10.83
N MET A 213 32.57 -6.80 -11.18
CA MET A 213 31.87 -7.10 -12.44
C MET A 213 32.50 -6.43 -13.68
N LYS A 214 33.55 -5.61 -13.50
CA LYS A 214 34.42 -5.05 -14.56
C LYS A 214 33.70 -4.23 -15.64
N GLY A 215 32.52 -3.66 -15.37
CA GLY A 215 31.71 -2.97 -16.36
C GLY A 215 31.05 -3.91 -17.39
N LYS A 216 30.93 -5.23 -17.09
CA LYS A 216 30.48 -6.24 -18.06
C LYS A 216 28.99 -6.54 -17.96
N ALA A 217 28.34 -6.56 -19.12
CA ALA A 217 27.00 -7.11 -19.31
C ALA A 217 27.05 -8.65 -19.40
N ILE A 218 27.18 -9.32 -18.24
CA ILE A 218 27.23 -10.78 -18.11
C ILE A 218 26.26 -11.29 -17.05
N THR A 219 25.90 -12.57 -17.12
CA THR A 219 25.15 -13.25 -16.04
C THR A 219 26.13 -13.97 -15.11
N LEU A 220 26.09 -13.68 -13.82
CA LEU A 220 26.74 -14.45 -12.77
C LEU A 220 25.66 -15.32 -12.09
N LYS A 221 25.76 -16.65 -12.21
CA LYS A 221 24.71 -17.58 -11.77
C LYS A 221 25.20 -18.72 -10.87
N GLY A 222 24.55 -18.89 -9.72
CA GLY A 222 24.69 -20.06 -8.86
C GLY A 222 23.84 -21.22 -9.39
N ALA A 223 24.49 -22.31 -9.82
CA ALA A 223 23.86 -23.42 -10.55
C ALA A 223 22.73 -24.10 -9.76
N ASN A 224 22.87 -24.17 -8.43
CA ASN A 224 21.90 -24.78 -7.51
C ASN A 224 21.28 -23.75 -6.53
N GLY A 225 21.29 -22.47 -6.91
CA GLY A 225 20.66 -21.38 -6.17
C GLY A 225 21.33 -20.99 -4.84
N TYR A 226 20.73 -20.01 -4.16
CA TYR A 226 21.34 -19.32 -3.02
C TYR A 226 21.54 -20.21 -1.79
N ALA A 227 20.78 -21.30 -1.66
CA ALA A 227 20.95 -22.25 -0.56
C ALA A 227 22.29 -23.01 -0.64
N GLN A 228 22.87 -23.14 -1.83
CA GLN A 228 24.04 -23.97 -2.12
C GLN A 228 25.24 -23.18 -2.70
N THR A 229 25.01 -21.98 -3.24
CA THR A 229 26.06 -21.13 -3.81
C THR A 229 26.31 -19.94 -2.88
N ILE A 230 27.35 -20.01 -2.06
CA ILE A 230 27.52 -19.12 -0.90
C ILE A 230 28.80 -18.29 -1.05
N LEU A 231 28.65 -16.97 -0.98
CA LEU A 231 29.76 -16.01 -0.86
C LEU A 231 29.86 -15.57 0.60
N ASP A 232 30.99 -15.88 1.23
CA ASP A 232 31.24 -15.67 2.66
C ASP A 232 32.70 -15.24 2.87
N PRO A 233 32.97 -14.07 3.49
CA PRO A 233 34.32 -13.55 3.61
C PRO A 233 35.11 -14.13 4.78
N LEU A 234 34.50 -14.98 5.62
CA LEU A 234 35.13 -15.55 6.82
C LEU A 234 35.76 -14.49 7.72
N GLY A 235 35.08 -13.34 7.87
CA GLY A 235 35.51 -12.20 8.69
C GLY A 235 36.46 -11.20 8.01
N THR A 236 36.87 -11.42 6.76
CA THR A 236 37.70 -10.46 6.01
C THR A 236 36.91 -9.23 5.53
N ALA A 237 37.56 -8.06 5.41
CA ALA A 237 36.93 -6.82 4.97
C ALA A 237 36.78 -6.70 3.43
N GLY A 238 35.98 -5.75 2.96
CA GLY A 238 35.63 -5.50 1.56
C GLY A 238 34.29 -6.11 1.16
N TYR A 239 33.56 -5.44 0.26
CA TYR A 239 32.28 -5.93 -0.28
C TYR A 239 32.46 -7.24 -1.05
N LEU A 240 31.54 -8.20 -0.89
CA LEU A 240 31.59 -9.49 -1.59
C LEU A 240 31.44 -9.35 -3.10
N LEU A 241 30.64 -8.38 -3.56
CA LEU A 241 30.51 -8.02 -4.98
C LEU A 241 30.49 -6.49 -5.16
N THR A 242 31.24 -5.99 -6.15
CA THR A 242 31.18 -4.58 -6.58
C THR A 242 30.74 -4.49 -8.04
N ALA A 243 29.84 -3.55 -8.29
CA ALA A 243 29.33 -3.11 -9.57
C ALA A 243 29.68 -1.63 -9.81
N GLN A 244 30.19 -1.28 -10.99
CA GLN A 244 30.80 0.01 -11.33
C GLN A 244 30.46 0.46 -12.78
N THR A 245 30.83 1.68 -13.13
CA THR A 245 30.59 2.32 -14.44
C THR A 245 30.83 1.39 -15.63
N GLY A 246 29.76 1.01 -16.34
CA GLY A 246 29.78 0.16 -17.53
C GLY A 246 28.70 -0.92 -17.52
N GLU A 247 28.33 -1.40 -16.34
CA GLU A 247 27.25 -2.38 -16.19
C GLU A 247 25.87 -1.78 -16.45
N THR A 248 25.00 -2.56 -17.07
CA THR A 248 23.64 -2.14 -17.48
C THR A 248 22.61 -3.08 -16.89
N GLN A 249 21.48 -2.53 -16.42
CA GLN A 249 20.48 -3.30 -15.67
C GLN A 249 19.97 -4.52 -16.44
N ALA A 250 19.74 -4.39 -17.75
CA ALA A 250 19.29 -5.48 -18.61
C ALA A 250 20.40 -6.50 -18.98
N GLY A 251 21.67 -6.11 -18.89
CA GLY A 251 22.81 -6.93 -19.31
C GLY A 251 23.59 -7.59 -18.17
N THR A 252 23.58 -7.01 -16.98
CA THR A 252 24.35 -7.48 -15.81
C THR A 252 23.40 -8.12 -14.79
N ILE A 253 23.46 -9.45 -14.70
CA ILE A 253 22.50 -10.25 -13.92
C ILE A 253 23.24 -11.04 -12.84
N ILE A 254 22.79 -10.96 -11.59
CA ILE A 254 23.27 -11.76 -10.46
C ILE A 254 22.12 -12.68 -10.05
N ASP A 255 22.29 -14.00 -10.20
CA ASP A 255 21.23 -15.02 -10.06
C ASP A 255 21.65 -16.13 -9.09
N GLY A 256 20.88 -16.37 -8.02
CA GLY A 256 21.05 -17.59 -7.20
C GLY A 256 22.24 -17.62 -6.23
N PHE A 257 22.66 -16.48 -5.64
CA PHE A 257 23.74 -16.42 -4.64
C PHE A 257 23.26 -16.08 -3.24
N SER A 258 23.94 -16.62 -2.22
CA SER A 258 23.81 -16.16 -0.82
C SER A 258 25.05 -15.40 -0.38
N PHE A 259 24.95 -14.08 -0.31
CA PHE A 259 25.94 -13.16 0.25
C PHE A 259 25.76 -13.05 1.76
N ARG A 260 26.75 -13.51 2.56
CA ARG A 260 26.57 -13.54 4.01
C ARG A 260 27.80 -13.16 4.82
N ASN A 261 27.58 -12.82 6.09
CA ASN A 261 28.60 -12.61 7.11
C ASN A 261 29.65 -11.53 6.78
N SER A 262 29.37 -10.63 5.84
CA SER A 262 30.33 -9.57 5.47
C SER A 262 30.38 -8.45 6.50
N PRO A 263 31.55 -8.11 7.08
CA PRO A 263 31.70 -7.02 8.05
C PRO A 263 31.74 -5.62 7.42
N THR A 264 31.63 -5.55 6.08
CA THR A 264 31.65 -4.30 5.31
C THR A 264 30.59 -4.26 4.20
N GLY A 265 29.61 -5.16 4.25
CA GLY A 265 28.50 -5.24 3.30
C GLY A 265 28.62 -6.29 2.19
N GLY A 266 27.48 -6.74 1.67
CA GLY A 266 27.36 -7.75 0.62
C GLY A 266 27.72 -7.20 -0.76
N MET A 267 26.90 -6.27 -1.28
CA MET A 267 27.05 -5.69 -2.61
C MET A 267 27.19 -4.16 -2.57
N ARG A 268 28.00 -3.61 -3.46
CA ARG A 268 28.07 -2.16 -3.73
C ARG A 268 27.88 -1.89 -5.22
N VAL A 269 26.97 -0.97 -5.56
CA VAL A 269 26.66 -0.56 -6.94
C VAL A 269 26.89 0.94 -7.08
N VAL A 270 27.76 1.36 -8.01
CA VAL A 270 28.13 2.78 -8.20
C VAL A 270 28.09 3.16 -9.68
N SER A 271 27.20 4.09 -10.05
CA SER A 271 27.02 4.56 -11.45
C SER A 271 26.78 3.41 -12.45
N ALA A 272 26.02 2.41 -12.02
CA ALA A 272 25.86 1.11 -12.67
C ALA A 272 24.41 0.64 -12.64
N GLY A 273 24.00 -0.15 -13.64
CA GLY A 273 22.73 -0.86 -13.61
C GLY A 273 22.93 -2.35 -13.39
N VAL A 274 22.14 -2.96 -12.50
CA VAL A 274 22.18 -4.42 -12.25
C VAL A 274 20.78 -5.00 -12.02
N THR A 275 20.59 -6.25 -12.41
CA THR A 275 19.45 -7.08 -12.00
C THR A 275 19.92 -8.14 -11.00
N VAL A 276 19.30 -8.22 -9.84
CA VAL A 276 19.63 -9.16 -8.76
C VAL A 276 18.43 -10.05 -8.49
N LYS A 277 18.53 -11.36 -8.70
CA LYS A 277 17.39 -12.27 -8.60
C LYS A 277 17.69 -13.58 -7.89
N ASN A 278 16.67 -14.18 -7.28
CA ASN A 278 16.79 -15.46 -6.56
C ASN A 278 17.93 -15.47 -5.52
N CYS A 279 18.26 -14.32 -4.94
CA CYS A 279 19.43 -14.14 -4.08
C CYS A 279 19.06 -14.10 -2.59
N ARG A 280 20.07 -14.19 -1.73
CA ARG A 280 19.92 -13.94 -0.29
C ARG A 280 21.08 -13.11 0.26
N PHE A 281 20.76 -12.10 1.05
CA PHE A 281 21.70 -11.31 1.84
C PHE A 281 21.43 -11.60 3.32
N LEU A 282 22.36 -12.29 3.98
CA LEU A 282 22.16 -12.85 5.33
C LEU A 282 23.24 -12.38 6.31
N GLY A 283 22.85 -11.72 7.40
CA GLY A 283 23.76 -11.44 8.52
C GLY A 283 24.98 -10.56 8.16
N ASN A 284 24.88 -9.75 7.11
CA ASN A 284 25.94 -8.79 6.75
C ASN A 284 25.86 -7.56 7.66
N THR A 285 27.00 -6.91 7.90
CA THR A 285 27.10 -5.67 8.66
C THR A 285 27.92 -4.61 7.92
N ALA A 286 27.60 -3.34 8.16
CA ALA A 286 28.25 -2.17 7.55
C ALA A 286 27.83 -0.90 8.28
N ALA A 287 28.39 0.26 7.91
CA ALA A 287 27.81 1.54 8.30
C ALA A 287 26.42 1.76 7.65
N GLN A 288 26.34 1.54 6.34
CA GLN A 288 25.15 1.82 5.53
C GLN A 288 24.94 0.67 4.54
N GLY A 289 23.69 0.26 4.31
CA GLY A 289 23.34 -0.72 3.25
C GLY A 289 24.14 -2.02 3.28
N PRO A 290 24.18 -2.76 4.42
CA PRO A 290 25.01 -3.95 4.58
C PRO A 290 24.62 -5.11 3.66
N ALA A 291 23.41 -5.16 3.11
CA ALA A 291 23.11 -6.05 2.00
C ALA A 291 23.53 -5.42 0.67
N MET A 292 23.02 -4.22 0.38
CA MET A 292 23.28 -3.49 -0.85
C MET A 292 23.47 -1.98 -0.58
N TRP A 293 24.63 -1.43 -0.97
CA TRP A 293 24.90 0.01 -0.97
C TRP A 293 24.86 0.53 -2.41
N LEU A 294 23.95 1.47 -2.68
CA LEU A 294 23.58 1.90 -4.04
C LEU A 294 23.77 3.41 -4.21
N GLN A 295 24.55 3.79 -5.22
CA GLN A 295 24.70 5.18 -5.64
C GLN A 295 24.66 5.31 -7.16
N THR A 296 23.61 5.96 -7.69
CA THR A 296 23.41 6.26 -9.13
C THR A 296 23.24 5.02 -10.03
N GLY A 297 22.17 5.01 -10.84
CA GLY A 297 21.85 3.94 -11.78
C GLY A 297 20.51 3.25 -11.50
N ASN A 298 20.28 2.09 -12.14
CA ASN A 298 19.01 1.34 -12.05
C ASN A 298 19.25 -0.03 -11.43
N VAL A 299 18.62 -0.29 -10.28
CA VAL A 299 18.81 -1.53 -9.54
C VAL A 299 17.47 -2.24 -9.40
N PHE A 300 17.33 -3.36 -10.10
CA PHE A 300 16.11 -4.18 -10.09
C PHE A 300 16.40 -5.44 -9.28
N VAL A 301 15.62 -5.66 -8.23
CA VAL A 301 15.74 -6.83 -7.35
C VAL A 301 14.46 -7.66 -7.42
N ASP A 302 14.59 -8.97 -7.62
CA ASP A 302 13.47 -9.88 -7.83
C ASP A 302 13.62 -11.15 -6.96
N ASN A 303 12.54 -11.62 -6.34
CA ASN A 303 12.49 -12.89 -5.59
C ASN A 303 13.71 -13.10 -4.65
N THR A 304 14.06 -12.08 -3.88
CA THR A 304 15.33 -12.01 -3.14
C THR A 304 15.11 -11.70 -1.66
N GLN A 305 15.89 -12.37 -0.80
CA GLN A 305 15.74 -12.33 0.65
C GLN A 305 16.82 -11.48 1.32
N PHE A 306 16.41 -10.56 2.19
CA PHE A 306 17.26 -9.70 3.01
C PHE A 306 17.00 -10.04 4.48
N VAL A 307 17.89 -10.80 5.11
CA VAL A 307 17.65 -11.43 6.42
C VAL A 307 18.71 -11.03 7.43
N SER A 308 18.29 -10.45 8.56
CA SER A 308 19.12 -10.16 9.73
C SER A 308 20.40 -9.35 9.45
N ASN A 309 20.40 -8.49 8.42
CA ASN A 309 21.53 -7.59 8.16
C ASN A 309 21.47 -6.39 9.12
N VAL A 310 22.63 -5.80 9.47
CA VAL A 310 22.73 -4.74 10.49
C VAL A 310 23.57 -3.55 10.04
N ALA A 311 22.95 -2.38 9.92
CA ALA A 311 23.61 -1.10 9.62
C ALA A 311 23.88 -0.31 10.90
N SER A 312 25.11 0.18 11.11
CA SER A 312 25.40 1.05 12.26
C SER A 312 24.87 2.49 12.08
N GLU A 313 24.59 2.91 10.85
CA GLU A 313 24.05 4.24 10.50
C GLU A 313 22.65 4.19 9.86
N ARG A 314 22.52 3.64 8.64
CA ARG A 314 21.30 3.80 7.82
C ARG A 314 21.00 2.61 6.92
N GLY A 315 19.71 2.28 6.78
CA GLY A 315 19.23 1.28 5.83
C GLY A 315 19.74 -0.11 6.18
N GLY A 316 19.10 -0.77 7.15
CA GLY A 316 19.58 -2.02 7.75
C GLY A 316 19.81 -3.19 6.80
N ALA A 317 19.29 -3.14 5.57
CA ALA A 317 19.69 -3.96 4.45
C ALA A 317 20.16 -3.11 3.26
N ILE A 318 19.34 -2.17 2.78
CA ILE A 318 19.63 -1.38 1.58
C ILE A 318 19.82 0.10 1.95
N TYR A 319 20.90 0.68 1.45
CA TYR A 319 21.10 2.13 1.40
C TYR A 319 21.12 2.56 -0.06
N SER A 320 20.24 3.49 -0.42
CA SER A 320 20.12 4.05 -1.76
C SER A 320 20.23 5.57 -1.71
N LYS A 321 21.17 6.13 -2.49
CA LYS A 321 21.35 7.56 -2.64
C LYS A 321 21.42 7.94 -4.12
N THR A 322 20.60 8.89 -4.55
CA THR A 322 20.52 9.38 -5.94
C THR A 322 20.48 8.25 -6.97
N THR A 323 19.83 7.13 -6.64
CA THR A 323 19.62 6.00 -7.54
C THR A 323 18.47 6.38 -8.47
N SER A 324 18.57 6.13 -9.77
CA SER A 324 17.56 6.57 -10.72
C SER A 324 16.24 5.81 -10.49
N THR A 325 16.32 4.48 -10.38
CA THR A 325 15.23 3.62 -9.93
C THR A 325 15.74 2.48 -9.05
N LEU A 326 15.11 2.27 -7.89
CA LEU A 326 15.21 1.06 -7.08
C LEU A 326 13.89 0.28 -7.19
N ARG A 327 13.88 -0.81 -7.96
CA ARG A 327 12.71 -1.69 -8.12
C ARG A 327 12.88 -2.95 -7.28
N LEU A 328 11.85 -3.33 -6.51
CA LEU A 328 11.81 -4.51 -5.65
C LEU A 328 10.55 -5.34 -5.95
N ASN A 329 10.69 -6.47 -6.63
CA ASN A 329 9.62 -7.41 -6.92
C ASN A 329 9.72 -8.62 -5.98
N ASN A 330 8.61 -9.00 -5.33
CA ASN A 330 8.50 -10.25 -4.54
C ASN A 330 9.66 -10.46 -3.54
N CYS A 331 10.24 -9.38 -3.01
CA CYS A 331 11.37 -9.43 -2.09
C CYS A 331 10.90 -9.64 -0.64
N VAL A 332 11.78 -10.14 0.22
CA VAL A 332 11.47 -10.33 1.65
C VAL A 332 12.57 -9.73 2.52
N PHE A 333 12.22 -8.69 3.28
CA PHE A 333 13.06 -8.06 4.30
C PHE A 333 12.63 -8.56 5.67
N ASN A 334 13.42 -9.44 6.28
CA ASN A 334 13.12 -10.06 7.57
C ASN A 334 14.18 -9.73 8.64
N GLY A 335 13.78 -9.05 9.71
CA GLY A 335 14.61 -8.84 10.89
C GLY A 335 15.88 -8.00 10.66
N ASN A 336 15.92 -7.18 9.60
CA ASN A 336 17.05 -6.28 9.37
C ASN A 336 17.01 -5.12 10.38
N LYS A 337 18.19 -4.58 10.71
CA LYS A 337 18.33 -3.57 11.77
C LYS A 337 19.17 -2.37 11.34
N SER A 338 18.76 -1.17 11.74
CA SER A 338 19.62 0.00 11.81
C SER A 338 19.74 0.49 13.27
N THR A 339 20.90 1.01 13.66
CA THR A 339 21.14 1.58 15.02
C THR A 339 21.50 3.07 15.01
N GLY A 340 21.46 3.72 13.85
CA GLY A 340 22.03 5.06 13.64
C GLY A 340 21.04 6.07 13.07
N THR A 341 19.78 5.93 13.44
CA THR A 341 18.62 6.82 13.27
C THR A 341 17.67 6.52 12.09
N ARG A 342 18.05 5.86 10.98
CA ARG A 342 17.17 5.86 9.77
C ARG A 342 17.06 4.54 9.01
N GLY A 343 15.83 4.06 8.85
CA GLY A 343 15.47 2.98 7.93
C GLY A 343 15.94 1.61 8.41
N GLY A 344 15.10 0.91 9.19
CA GLY A 344 15.45 -0.40 9.76
C GLY A 344 15.76 -1.48 8.72
N ALA A 345 15.21 -1.38 7.50
CA ALA A 345 15.58 -2.20 6.34
C ALA A 345 16.09 -1.36 5.16
N ILE A 346 15.41 -0.26 4.81
CA ILE A 346 15.74 0.56 3.63
C ILE A 346 15.89 2.03 4.03
N TYR A 347 16.98 2.64 3.58
CA TYR A 347 17.12 4.09 3.48
C TYR A 347 17.18 4.47 1.99
N SER A 348 16.35 5.41 1.54
CA SER A 348 16.38 5.92 0.17
C SER A 348 16.35 7.45 0.14
N GLU A 349 17.21 8.04 -0.68
CA GLU A 349 17.36 9.50 -0.87
C GLU A 349 17.34 9.83 -2.37
N ALA A 350 16.49 10.76 -2.78
CA ALA A 350 16.38 11.28 -4.15
C ALA A 350 16.32 10.18 -5.23
N THR A 351 15.43 9.21 -5.02
CA THR A 351 15.33 7.96 -5.79
C THR A 351 13.88 7.64 -6.15
N THR A 352 13.63 7.16 -7.37
CA THR A 352 12.32 6.57 -7.73
C THR A 352 12.24 5.16 -7.16
N ILE A 353 11.22 4.87 -6.35
CA ILE A 353 10.96 3.53 -5.82
C ILE A 353 9.84 2.84 -6.59
N ASP A 354 9.93 1.52 -6.72
CA ASP A 354 8.90 0.71 -7.36
C ASP A 354 8.86 -0.66 -6.66
N PHE A 355 8.04 -0.77 -5.62
CA PHE A 355 7.98 -1.95 -4.76
C PHE A 355 6.69 -2.71 -5.02
N ASP A 356 6.80 -3.96 -5.44
CA ASP A 356 5.68 -4.83 -5.84
C ASP A 356 5.77 -6.17 -5.10
N GLY A 357 4.67 -6.60 -4.49
CA GLY A 357 4.55 -7.88 -3.75
C GLY A 357 5.56 -8.08 -2.61
N THR A 358 6.21 -7.01 -2.14
CA THR A 358 7.39 -7.08 -1.28
C THR A 358 7.02 -7.03 0.21
N GLN A 359 7.67 -7.88 1.01
CA GLN A 359 7.36 -8.05 2.43
C GLN A 359 8.44 -7.42 3.33
N PHE A 360 7.99 -6.70 4.36
CA PHE A 360 8.80 -6.08 5.40
C PHE A 360 8.34 -6.64 6.75
N ASN A 361 9.03 -7.67 7.22
CA ASN A 361 8.72 -8.42 8.43
C ASN A 361 9.74 -8.13 9.55
N SER A 362 9.28 -7.68 10.71
CA SER A 362 10.07 -7.53 11.95
C SER A 362 11.36 -6.69 11.83
N ASN A 363 11.45 -5.78 10.87
CA ASN A 363 12.61 -4.91 10.70
C ASN A 363 12.61 -3.81 11.78
N ARG A 364 13.79 -3.33 12.16
CA ARG A 364 13.93 -2.41 13.30
C ARG A 364 14.90 -1.27 13.07
N GLU A 365 14.44 -0.05 13.33
CA GLU A 365 15.33 1.07 13.65
C GLU A 365 15.44 1.16 15.18
N GLU A 366 16.67 1.20 15.72
CA GLU A 366 16.93 1.28 17.15
C GLU A 366 18.05 2.29 17.50
N ALA A 367 17.71 3.57 17.40
CA ALA A 367 18.59 4.69 17.67
C ALA A 367 18.95 4.85 19.16
N GLY A 368 19.85 5.81 19.43
CA GLY A 368 19.98 6.43 20.75
C GLY A 368 18.70 7.18 21.13
N ASP A 369 18.55 8.38 20.58
CA ASP A 369 17.52 9.33 21.00
C ASP A 369 16.36 9.50 20.02
N GLU A 370 16.60 9.49 18.70
CA GLU A 370 15.56 9.72 17.69
C GLU A 370 15.57 8.64 16.59
N SER A 371 14.44 7.93 16.43
CA SER A 371 14.26 6.81 15.50
C SER A 371 13.30 7.13 14.36
N TYR A 372 13.69 6.80 13.12
CA TYR A 372 12.96 7.18 11.91
C TYR A 372 12.79 6.00 10.92
N GLY A 373 11.55 5.51 10.76
CA GLY A 373 11.20 4.51 9.76
C GLY A 373 11.67 3.09 10.12
N GLY A 374 10.87 2.35 10.88
CA GLY A 374 11.23 1.02 11.38
C GLY A 374 11.49 -0.03 10.29
N ALA A 375 10.93 0.15 9.09
CA ALA A 375 11.32 -0.58 7.88
C ALA A 375 11.95 0.35 6.83
N ILE A 376 11.28 1.43 6.44
CA ILE A 376 11.70 2.29 5.32
C ILE A 376 11.74 3.75 5.74
N TYR A 377 12.85 4.42 5.43
CA TYR A 377 12.98 5.87 5.43
C TYR A 377 13.14 6.36 3.99
N LEU A 378 12.26 7.27 3.55
CA LEU A 378 12.32 7.95 2.25
C LEU A 378 12.59 9.45 2.43
N LEU A 379 13.52 9.99 1.65
CA LEU A 379 13.79 11.42 1.53
C LEU A 379 13.78 11.82 0.05
N THR A 380 12.95 12.80 -0.30
CA THR A 380 12.74 13.30 -1.68
C THR A 380 12.50 12.19 -2.72
N CYS A 381 11.77 11.13 -2.33
CA CYS A 381 11.43 9.99 -3.19
C CYS A 381 9.99 10.05 -3.73
N SER A 382 9.79 9.41 -4.87
CA SER A 382 8.50 9.21 -5.55
C SER A 382 8.39 7.79 -6.10
N GLY A 383 7.24 7.44 -6.69
CA GLY A 383 7.01 6.12 -7.31
C GLY A 383 5.91 5.32 -6.62
N THR A 384 6.11 4.01 -6.46
CA THR A 384 5.05 3.03 -6.14
C THR A 384 5.38 2.07 -5.00
N MET A 385 4.36 1.73 -4.21
CA MET A 385 4.32 0.56 -3.33
C MET A 385 2.97 -0.16 -3.54
N ASP A 386 2.99 -1.26 -4.28
CA ASP A 386 1.82 -2.06 -4.63
C ASP A 386 1.91 -3.46 -3.99
N TYR A 387 0.80 -3.94 -3.42
CA TYR A 387 0.69 -5.26 -2.76
C TYR A 387 1.76 -5.55 -1.68
N CYS A 388 2.37 -4.51 -1.11
CA CYS A 388 3.41 -4.65 -0.10
C CYS A 388 2.84 -4.93 1.30
N THR A 389 3.53 -5.78 2.06
CA THR A 389 3.11 -6.18 3.41
C THR A 389 4.13 -5.71 4.45
N PHE A 390 3.66 -5.00 5.45
CA PHE A 390 4.46 -4.49 6.58
C PHE A 390 3.93 -5.13 7.87
N ASN A 391 4.73 -5.99 8.50
CA ASN A 391 4.33 -6.76 9.66
C ASN A 391 5.38 -6.68 10.77
N GLY A 392 5.02 -6.28 11.99
CA GLY A 392 5.91 -6.34 13.15
C GLY A 392 7.09 -5.35 13.17
N ASN A 393 7.22 -4.47 12.17
CA ASN A 393 8.34 -3.53 12.11
C ASN A 393 8.28 -2.52 13.28
N THR A 394 9.44 -2.07 13.75
CA THR A 394 9.54 -1.16 14.90
C THR A 394 10.54 -0.01 14.68
N ALA A 395 10.15 1.20 15.05
CA ALA A 395 11.07 2.30 15.36
C ALA A 395 11.16 2.47 16.89
N ALA A 396 12.35 2.35 17.49
CA ALA A 396 12.51 2.33 18.95
C ALA A 396 13.70 3.15 19.46
N SER A 397 13.43 4.20 20.25
CA SER A 397 14.45 5.11 20.81
C SER A 397 14.26 5.39 22.31
N SER A 398 15.15 6.21 22.88
CA SER A 398 15.00 6.78 24.21
C SER A 398 14.02 7.98 24.23
N LEU A 399 14.07 8.88 23.23
CA LEU A 399 13.34 10.16 23.26
C LEU A 399 12.20 10.25 22.25
N LYS A 400 12.45 10.12 20.94
CA LYS A 400 11.41 10.30 19.91
C LYS A 400 11.40 9.18 18.88
N SER A 401 10.23 8.65 18.57
CA SER A 401 10.07 7.59 17.56
C SER A 401 9.05 7.98 16.50
N TYR A 402 9.43 7.87 15.23
CA TYR A 402 8.66 8.32 14.08
C TYR A 402 8.51 7.20 13.04
N GLY A 403 7.27 6.77 12.76
CA GLY A 403 6.97 5.85 11.65
C GLY A 403 7.44 4.42 11.92
N GLY A 404 6.62 3.63 12.63
CA GLY A 404 7.01 2.26 13.03
C GLY A 404 7.28 1.30 11.86
N SER A 405 6.75 1.59 10.67
CA SER A 405 7.21 1.00 9.39
C SER A 405 7.81 2.05 8.45
N LEU A 406 7.11 3.16 8.20
CA LEU A 406 7.40 4.10 7.12
C LEU A 406 7.62 5.52 7.66
N TYR A 407 8.69 6.18 7.23
CA TYR A 407 8.93 7.61 7.43
C TYR A 407 9.17 8.29 6.08
N PHE A 408 8.34 9.27 5.72
CA PHE A 408 8.45 10.04 4.48
C PHE A 408 8.81 11.50 4.77
N ASP A 409 9.93 11.94 4.17
CA ASP A 409 10.46 13.30 4.23
C ASP A 409 10.44 13.92 2.82
N ALA A 410 9.63 14.96 2.60
CA ALA A 410 9.35 15.52 1.27
C ALA A 410 9.10 14.46 0.17
N SER A 411 8.43 13.35 0.52
CA SER A 411 8.28 12.16 -0.32
C SER A 411 6.82 11.79 -0.52
N SER A 412 6.44 11.47 -1.76
CA SER A 412 5.04 11.26 -2.16
C SER A 412 4.90 10.06 -3.12
N PRO A 413 5.22 8.82 -2.68
CA PRO A 413 4.88 7.62 -3.44
C PRO A 413 3.36 7.37 -3.44
N THR A 414 2.87 6.62 -4.41
CA THR A 414 1.53 6.03 -4.39
C THR A 414 1.58 4.66 -3.73
N ILE A 415 0.61 4.37 -2.86
CA ILE A 415 0.51 3.09 -2.13
C ILE A 415 -0.83 2.43 -2.47
N ARG A 416 -0.85 1.14 -2.86
CA ARG A 416 -2.11 0.42 -3.15
C ARG A 416 -2.08 -1.02 -2.66
N ASN A 417 -3.24 -1.53 -2.22
CA ASN A 417 -3.41 -2.93 -1.79
C ASN A 417 -2.40 -3.36 -0.70
N CYS A 418 -1.91 -2.41 0.12
CA CYS A 418 -0.86 -2.64 1.10
C CYS A 418 -1.45 -2.94 2.48
N SER A 419 -0.73 -3.72 3.29
CA SER A 419 -1.13 -4.03 4.66
C SER A 419 -0.07 -3.62 5.69
N PHE A 420 -0.53 -3.03 6.80
CA PHE A 420 0.28 -2.54 7.92
C PHE A 420 -0.21 -3.19 9.21
N THR A 421 0.33 -4.37 9.52
CA THR A 421 -0.06 -5.18 10.68
C THR A 421 0.95 -5.01 11.81
N ASN A 422 0.48 -4.73 13.03
CA ASN A 422 1.29 -4.72 14.25
C ASN A 422 2.61 -3.93 14.09
N CYS A 423 2.52 -2.71 13.56
CA CYS A 423 3.67 -1.81 13.41
C CYS A 423 3.81 -0.92 14.65
N TYR A 424 5.05 -0.65 15.10
CA TYR A 424 5.29 0.00 16.39
C TYR A 424 6.21 1.23 16.29
N ALA A 425 5.71 2.40 16.67
CA ALA A 425 6.53 3.56 17.03
C ALA A 425 6.60 3.63 18.56
N TYR A 426 7.78 3.39 19.14
CA TYR A 426 7.96 3.09 20.56
C TYR A 426 9.06 3.94 21.20
N THR A 427 8.80 4.50 22.38
CA THR A 427 9.84 5.10 23.24
C THR A 427 9.89 4.39 24.60
N ASN A 428 11.01 3.70 24.84
CA ASN A 428 11.42 3.17 26.14
C ASN A 428 12.88 2.71 26.06
N ARG A 429 13.75 3.32 26.88
CA ARG A 429 15.01 2.70 27.31
C ARG A 429 15.13 2.84 28.82
N GLY A 430 14.89 1.74 29.54
CA GLY A 430 15.00 1.71 30.99
C GLY A 430 16.39 2.09 31.47
N GLY A 431 16.47 2.96 32.47
CA GLY A 431 17.72 3.33 33.15
C GLY A 431 17.97 4.84 33.29
N ASN A 432 17.34 5.70 32.48
CA ASN A 432 17.41 7.14 32.69
C ASN A 432 16.13 7.85 32.17
N SER A 433 15.47 8.61 33.04
CA SER A 433 14.08 9.03 32.83
C SER A 433 13.96 10.44 32.25
N ASN A 434 13.95 10.57 30.92
CA ASN A 434 13.49 11.81 30.28
C ASN A 434 11.95 11.82 30.23
N PRO A 435 11.25 12.80 30.84
CA PRO A 435 9.79 12.90 30.73
C PRO A 435 9.30 13.29 29.33
N ASP A 436 10.12 13.99 28.53
CA ASP A 436 9.74 14.61 27.26
C ASP A 436 9.67 13.60 26.07
N SER A 437 9.41 12.31 26.30
CA SER A 437 9.45 11.30 25.23
C SER A 437 8.18 11.26 24.38
N GLU A 438 8.34 11.10 23.06
CA GLU A 438 7.24 11.22 22.08
C GLU A 438 7.25 10.10 21.02
N ALA A 439 6.13 9.40 20.86
CA ALA A 439 5.90 8.39 19.82
C ALA A 439 4.91 8.89 18.76
N HIS A 440 5.21 8.65 17.49
CA HIS A 440 4.49 9.24 16.36
C HIS A 440 4.30 8.28 15.19
N GLY A 441 3.05 8.05 14.78
CA GLY A 441 2.74 7.25 13.59
C GLY A 441 3.18 5.81 13.74
N GLY A 442 2.40 4.99 14.45
CA GLY A 442 2.78 3.59 14.73
C GLY A 442 3.07 2.76 13.48
N SER A 443 2.53 3.13 12.32
CA SER A 443 2.98 2.63 11.02
C SER A 443 3.67 3.70 10.15
N LEU A 444 3.06 4.88 9.99
CA LEU A 444 3.40 5.84 8.95
C LEU A 444 3.54 7.25 9.53
N PHE A 445 4.64 7.92 9.18
CA PHE A 445 4.92 9.31 9.53
C PHE A 445 5.24 10.14 8.29
N LEU A 446 4.61 11.32 8.18
CA LEU A 446 4.72 12.25 7.05
C LEU A 446 5.15 13.65 7.52
N VAL A 447 6.15 14.24 6.85
CA VAL A 447 6.63 15.61 7.12
C VAL A 447 7.08 16.34 5.85
N ASN A 448 7.26 17.66 5.94
CA ASN A 448 7.84 18.50 4.89
C ASN A 448 7.08 18.42 3.54
N GLY A 449 5.75 18.52 3.59
CA GLY A 449 4.89 18.45 2.40
C GLY A 449 4.68 17.05 1.81
N SER A 450 5.17 15.98 2.44
CA SER A 450 4.95 14.59 2.02
C SER A 450 3.45 14.29 1.84
N SER A 451 3.06 14.00 0.61
CA SER A 451 1.64 13.91 0.19
C SER A 451 1.39 12.65 -0.63
N PRO A 452 1.61 11.45 -0.07
CA PRO A 452 1.30 10.19 -0.74
C PRO A 452 -0.22 10.05 -0.97
N SER A 453 -0.58 9.34 -2.03
CA SER A 453 -1.95 8.88 -2.26
C SER A 453 -2.03 7.38 -1.99
N VAL A 454 -2.98 6.97 -1.14
CA VAL A 454 -3.12 5.59 -0.67
C VAL A 454 -4.51 5.05 -1.00
N TYR A 455 -4.54 3.84 -1.55
CA TYR A 455 -5.74 3.19 -2.06
C TYR A 455 -5.87 1.78 -1.49
N ASP A 456 -7.08 1.34 -1.16
CA ASP A 456 -7.42 -0.08 -0.92
C ASP A 456 -6.49 -0.76 0.12
N SER A 457 -6.07 0.00 1.15
CA SER A 457 -4.99 -0.40 2.08
C SER A 457 -5.46 -0.45 3.53
N VAL A 458 -4.82 -1.33 4.31
CA VAL A 458 -5.30 -1.80 5.61
C VAL A 458 -4.26 -1.58 6.71
N TRP A 459 -4.70 -1.05 7.85
CA TRP A 459 -3.91 -0.90 9.08
C TRP A 459 -4.57 -1.64 10.25
N LEU A 460 -3.87 -2.65 10.78
CA LEU A 460 -4.29 -3.47 11.91
C LEU A 460 -3.24 -3.37 13.02
N GLY A 461 -3.64 -3.16 14.27
CA GLY A 461 -2.75 -3.23 15.45
C GLY A 461 -1.57 -2.26 15.50
N SER A 462 -1.52 -1.26 14.60
CA SER A 462 -0.42 -0.29 14.56
C SER A 462 -0.50 0.65 15.76
N LYS A 463 0.62 0.87 16.46
CA LYS A 463 0.63 1.51 17.77
C LYS A 463 1.74 2.53 17.91
N ALA A 464 1.37 3.74 18.37
CA ALA A 464 2.28 4.74 18.89
C ALA A 464 2.27 4.64 20.42
N GLU A 465 3.42 4.36 21.03
CA GLU A 465 3.53 4.11 22.46
C GLU A 465 4.73 4.82 23.08
N SER A 466 4.43 5.68 24.05
CA SER A 466 5.41 6.45 24.82
C SER A 466 5.36 6.04 26.27
N THR A 467 6.47 5.56 26.82
CA THR A 467 6.50 5.01 28.19
C THR A 467 7.69 5.51 29.00
N GLY A 468 7.49 5.71 30.29
CA GLY A 468 8.52 6.20 31.20
C GLY A 468 8.25 5.85 32.67
N SER A 469 9.31 5.89 33.48
CA SER A 469 9.25 5.70 34.93
C SER A 469 10.13 6.76 35.58
N PHE A 470 9.58 7.58 36.47
CA PHE A 470 10.28 8.75 36.99
C PHE A 470 11.10 8.40 38.25
N ASN A 471 12.43 8.30 38.11
CA ASN A 471 13.35 7.91 39.18
C ASN A 471 14.52 8.89 39.28
N GLY A 472 14.32 10.05 39.93
CA GLY A 472 15.40 11.00 40.19
C GLY A 472 14.95 12.21 41.01
N GLY A 473 15.56 12.40 42.19
CA GLY A 473 15.38 13.61 42.99
C GLY A 473 16.40 14.68 42.62
N SER A 474 16.04 15.66 41.80
CA SER A 474 16.94 16.76 41.43
C SER A 474 16.22 18.08 41.10
N GLY A 475 16.20 19.00 42.08
CA GLY A 475 15.85 20.42 41.89
C GLY A 475 14.36 20.75 41.73
N CYS A 476 13.85 21.66 42.56
CA CYS A 476 12.48 22.20 42.44
C CYS A 476 12.39 23.25 41.31
N SER A 477 12.53 22.84 40.04
CA SER A 477 12.40 23.75 38.89
C SER A 477 12.12 23.03 37.57
N GLY A 478 10.87 23.12 37.08
CA GLY A 478 10.51 22.76 35.71
C GLY A 478 9.15 22.08 35.58
N ASN A 479 8.29 22.60 34.69
CA ASN A 479 7.19 21.80 34.14
C ASN A 479 7.81 20.78 33.19
N ALA A 480 7.88 19.51 33.61
CA ALA A 480 8.23 18.40 32.73
C ALA A 480 7.20 18.32 31.59
N SER A 481 7.66 18.21 30.33
CA SER A 481 6.74 17.93 29.22
C SER A 481 6.19 16.53 29.40
N GLY A 482 4.93 16.32 29.02
CA GLY A 482 4.31 15.01 29.19
C GLY A 482 4.78 13.99 28.14
N LEU A 483 4.74 12.71 28.53
CA LEU A 483 4.83 11.57 27.62
C LEU A 483 3.73 11.69 26.56
N ARG A 484 4.09 11.53 25.28
CA ARG A 484 3.18 11.79 24.14
C ARG A 484 3.10 10.63 23.17
N ALA A 485 1.90 10.20 22.80
CA ALA A 485 1.68 9.29 21.69
C ALA A 485 0.70 9.91 20.69
N ARG A 486 1.11 10.07 19.41
CA ARG A 486 0.34 10.76 18.37
C ARG A 486 0.18 9.93 17.10
N GLY A 487 -1.06 9.57 16.76
CA GLY A 487 -1.37 8.81 15.54
C GLY A 487 -0.99 7.34 15.69
N GLY A 488 -1.89 6.52 16.22
CA GLY A 488 -1.60 5.10 16.44
C GLY A 488 -1.25 4.36 15.15
N ALA A 489 -1.94 4.66 14.05
CA ALA A 489 -1.55 4.22 12.71
C ALA A 489 -0.73 5.27 11.96
N ILE A 490 -1.26 6.49 11.79
CA ILE A 490 -0.75 7.52 10.86
C ILE A 490 -0.54 8.86 11.58
N HIS A 491 0.59 9.52 11.30
CA HIS A 491 0.90 10.86 11.77
C HIS A 491 1.35 11.74 10.59
N ALA A 492 0.78 12.94 10.43
CA ALA A 492 1.23 13.89 9.41
C ALA A 492 1.33 15.32 9.95
N ARG A 493 2.39 16.04 9.54
CA ARG A 493 2.56 17.45 9.92
C ARG A 493 3.32 18.25 8.86
N ASP A 494 3.40 19.56 9.06
CA ASP A 494 4.21 20.47 8.24
C ASP A 494 3.79 20.44 6.74
N ALA A 495 2.55 20.87 6.48
CA ALA A 495 1.95 21.06 5.16
C ALA A 495 1.76 19.79 4.30
N CYS A 496 1.72 18.61 4.92
CA CYS A 496 1.35 17.36 4.25
C CYS A 496 -0.15 17.36 3.85
N SER A 497 -0.46 16.83 2.66
CA SER A 497 -1.83 16.64 2.16
C SER A 497 -1.93 15.24 1.52
N PHE A 498 -1.85 14.21 2.35
CA PHE A 498 -2.00 12.82 1.91
C PHE A 498 -3.47 12.49 1.59
N ARG A 499 -3.68 11.44 0.81
CA ARG A 499 -5.02 10.98 0.42
C ARG A 499 -5.24 9.53 0.80
N LEU A 500 -6.40 9.21 1.35
CA LEU A 500 -6.85 7.84 1.62
C LEU A 500 -8.15 7.57 0.85
N TYR A 501 -8.18 6.47 0.11
CA TYR A 501 -9.34 6.01 -0.68
C TYR A 501 -9.61 4.55 -0.36
N ARG A 502 -10.83 4.19 0.08
CA ARG A 502 -11.20 2.81 0.46
C ARG A 502 -10.20 2.15 1.42
N CYS A 503 -9.71 2.93 2.38
CA CYS A 503 -8.72 2.50 3.36
C CYS A 503 -9.38 2.17 4.71
N ARG A 504 -8.92 1.09 5.36
CA ARG A 504 -9.41 0.65 6.67
C ARG A 504 -8.32 0.76 7.73
N ILE A 505 -8.60 1.47 8.82
CA ILE A 505 -7.70 1.64 9.97
C ILE A 505 -8.44 1.20 11.22
N GLY A 506 -8.14 0.00 11.73
CA GLY A 506 -8.92 -0.55 12.83
C GLY A 506 -8.70 -2.03 13.11
N ARG A 507 -9.73 -2.66 13.68
CA ARG A 507 -9.83 -4.13 13.78
C ARG A 507 -9.94 -4.79 12.40
N ARG A 508 -9.68 -6.10 12.34
CA ARG A 508 -10.22 -6.97 11.28
C ARG A 508 -11.74 -7.10 11.49
N ASP A 509 -12.46 -7.79 10.61
CA ASP A 509 -13.83 -8.18 10.91
C ASP A 509 -13.82 -9.19 12.08
N PRO A 510 -14.57 -8.95 13.18
CA PRO A 510 -14.69 -9.90 14.30
C PRO A 510 -15.11 -11.32 13.89
N SER A 511 -15.79 -11.51 12.75
CA SER A 511 -16.12 -12.83 12.20
C SER A 511 -14.89 -13.73 11.98
N THR A 512 -13.71 -13.14 11.81
CA THR A 512 -12.49 -13.84 11.36
C THR A 512 -11.69 -14.53 12.46
N GLY A 513 -12.14 -14.47 13.72
CA GLY A 513 -11.63 -15.31 14.83
C GLY A 513 -10.15 -15.09 15.22
N GLN A 514 -9.51 -14.01 14.76
CA GLN A 514 -8.15 -13.62 15.17
C GLN A 514 -8.20 -12.65 16.36
N PRO A 515 -7.18 -12.65 17.24
CA PRO A 515 -7.14 -11.71 18.37
C PRO A 515 -6.98 -10.26 17.86
N ASP A 516 -8.01 -9.45 18.08
CA ASP A 516 -8.08 -8.06 17.61
C ASP A 516 -6.97 -7.16 18.18
N SER A 517 -6.12 -6.65 17.29
CA SER A 517 -5.20 -5.57 17.60
C SER A 517 -5.72 -4.24 17.03
N PHE A 518 -6.04 -3.30 17.92
CA PHE A 518 -6.55 -1.96 17.58
C PHE A 518 -5.41 -0.99 17.22
N PRO A 519 -5.69 0.07 16.44
CA PRO A 519 -4.81 1.23 16.36
C PRO A 519 -4.85 2.00 17.69
N ILE A 520 -3.69 2.16 18.32
CA ILE A 520 -3.58 2.70 19.69
C ILE A 520 -2.55 3.83 19.75
N ALA A 521 -2.97 4.96 20.31
CA ALA A 521 -2.06 5.95 20.89
C ALA A 521 -2.02 5.76 22.42
N ARG A 522 -0.85 5.43 22.99
CA ARG A 522 -0.69 5.21 24.44
C ARG A 522 0.46 6.00 25.04
N ALA A 523 0.16 6.81 26.05
CA ALA A 523 1.15 7.35 26.99
C ALA A 523 1.02 6.63 28.34
N ALA A 524 2.13 6.19 28.93
CA ALA A 524 2.15 5.46 30.20
C ALA A 524 3.34 5.85 31.09
N GLY A 525 3.05 6.58 32.17
CA GLY A 525 4.04 6.95 33.19
C GLY A 525 3.86 6.20 34.50
N VAL A 526 4.92 5.61 35.03
CA VAL A 526 4.96 5.16 36.44
C VAL A 526 5.47 6.32 37.31
N GLY A 527 4.61 6.85 38.18
CA GLY A 527 4.97 7.87 39.15
C GLY A 527 5.54 7.26 40.43
N ALA A 528 6.72 7.71 40.85
CA ALA A 528 7.30 7.37 42.15
C ALA A 528 6.73 8.26 43.26
N THR A 529 6.11 7.66 44.28
CA THR A 529 5.73 8.36 45.51
C THR A 529 6.98 8.63 46.34
N TYR A 530 7.42 9.89 46.39
CA TYR A 530 8.61 10.30 47.13
C TYR A 530 8.24 11.27 48.26
N GLU A 531 8.19 10.79 49.50
CA GLU A 531 8.08 11.65 50.69
C GLU A 531 9.46 12.29 50.98
N GLY A 532 9.71 13.45 50.37
CA GLY A 532 10.97 14.18 50.47
C GLY A 532 10.84 15.51 51.21
N TYR A 533 11.53 15.66 52.34
CA TYR A 533 11.48 16.88 53.15
C TYR A 533 12.52 17.91 52.69
N CYS A 534 12.09 18.99 52.04
CA CYS A 534 12.96 20.09 51.60
C CYS A 534 12.35 21.46 51.98
N GLY A 535 13.11 22.28 52.68
CA GLY A 535 12.75 23.68 52.94
C GLY A 535 11.56 23.92 53.91
N GLY A 536 11.07 22.89 54.60
CA GLY A 536 10.01 23.02 55.61
C GLY A 536 8.57 22.98 55.09
N TYR A 537 8.38 22.61 53.82
CA TYR A 537 7.06 22.37 53.23
C TYR A 537 6.94 20.92 52.76
N TYR A 538 5.79 20.29 53.01
CA TYR A 538 5.41 19.03 52.36
C TYR A 538 4.97 19.33 50.93
N TYR A 539 5.52 18.60 49.95
CA TYR A 539 5.03 18.59 48.57
C TYR A 539 4.30 17.28 48.28
N GLN A 540 3.21 17.36 47.53
CA GLN A 540 2.52 16.18 47.01
C GLN A 540 3.24 15.61 45.77
N THR A 541 2.93 14.34 45.49
CA THR A 541 3.33 13.51 44.35
C THR A 541 3.68 14.27 43.06
N ALA A 542 4.87 14.02 42.50
CA ALA A 542 5.22 14.45 41.16
C ALA A 542 4.47 13.59 40.12
N TYR A 543 3.54 14.19 39.38
CA TYR A 543 2.77 13.52 38.33
C TYR A 543 3.49 13.61 36.98
N VAL A 544 3.59 12.48 36.27
CA VAL A 544 4.01 12.45 34.86
C VAL A 544 2.79 12.75 34.00
N ASN A 545 2.76 13.94 33.39
CA ASN A 545 1.72 14.30 32.43
C ASN A 545 1.74 13.29 31.27
N CYS A 546 0.60 12.70 30.93
CA CYS A 546 0.47 11.74 29.84
C CYS A 546 -0.56 12.26 28.82
N TYR A 547 -0.21 12.18 27.54
CA TYR A 547 -1.00 12.67 26.42
C TYR A 547 -1.11 11.58 25.34
N ALA A 548 -2.30 11.02 25.20
CA ALA A 548 -2.66 10.16 24.07
C ALA A 548 -3.48 10.98 23.05
N CYS A 549 -3.13 10.84 21.77
CA CYS A 549 -3.54 11.78 20.74
C CYS A 549 -3.84 11.05 19.42
N GLY A 550 -5.08 11.07 18.91
CA GLY A 550 -5.41 10.50 17.60
C GLY A 550 -5.14 8.99 17.54
N GLY A 551 -6.03 8.19 18.13
CA GLY A 551 -5.83 6.74 18.28
C GLY A 551 -5.58 6.02 16.94
N ALA A 552 -6.19 6.49 15.84
CA ALA A 552 -5.83 6.09 14.48
C ALA A 552 -4.92 7.12 13.77
N ILE A 553 -5.35 8.38 13.65
CA ILE A 553 -4.69 9.44 12.87
C ILE A 553 -4.49 10.71 13.71
N TRP A 554 -3.30 11.33 13.62
CA TRP A 554 -3.07 12.70 14.12
C TRP A 554 -2.51 13.59 13.00
N VAL A 555 -3.07 14.79 12.84
CA VAL A 555 -2.65 15.77 11.82
C VAL A 555 -2.47 17.18 12.39
N LYS A 556 -1.34 17.83 12.10
CA LYS A 556 -1.03 19.21 12.55
C LYS A 556 -0.52 20.09 11.42
N ARG A 557 -1.17 21.21 11.12
CA ARG A 557 -0.89 22.04 9.91
C ARG A 557 -0.85 21.19 8.64
N ALA A 558 -1.81 20.28 8.51
CA ALA A 558 -1.90 19.28 7.44
C ALA A 558 -3.39 19.00 7.15
N SER A 559 -3.74 18.93 5.86
CA SER A 559 -5.12 18.76 5.41
C SER A 559 -5.19 17.58 4.43
N PRO A 560 -5.36 16.35 4.94
CA PRO A 560 -5.56 15.18 4.09
C PRO A 560 -6.99 15.10 3.54
N PHE A 561 -7.16 14.24 2.55
CA PHE A 561 -8.45 13.89 1.96
C PHE A 561 -8.75 12.41 2.26
N LEU A 562 -9.90 12.12 2.87
CA LEU A 562 -10.38 10.77 3.18
C LEU A 562 -11.69 10.53 2.44
N GLU A 563 -11.79 9.41 1.72
CA GLU A 563 -12.99 9.05 0.96
C GLU A 563 -13.23 7.54 0.97
N ASP A 564 -14.48 7.13 1.18
CA ASP A 564 -14.92 5.72 1.25
C ASP A 564 -14.18 4.89 2.33
N CYS A 565 -13.76 5.51 3.44
CA CYS A 565 -12.84 4.91 4.41
C CYS A 565 -13.52 4.35 5.68
N GLU A 566 -12.83 3.47 6.39
CA GLU A 566 -13.25 2.88 7.67
C GLU A 566 -12.25 3.19 8.80
N LEU A 567 -12.73 3.76 9.91
CA LEU A 567 -11.94 3.98 11.13
C LEU A 567 -12.64 3.29 12.32
N ILE A 568 -12.11 2.12 12.71
CA ILE A 568 -12.82 1.15 13.56
C ILE A 568 -12.03 0.87 14.86
N GLY A 569 -12.60 1.26 15.99
CA GLY A 569 -12.05 0.93 17.32
C GLY A 569 -10.74 1.65 17.65
N GLY A 570 -10.47 2.81 17.06
CA GLY A 570 -9.32 3.63 17.45
C GLY A 570 -9.39 4.02 18.92
N VAL A 571 -8.31 3.76 19.66
CA VAL A 571 -8.22 4.05 21.10
C VAL A 571 -7.09 5.03 21.39
N SER A 572 -7.46 6.16 21.97
CA SER A 572 -6.53 7.06 22.66
C SER A 572 -6.58 6.74 24.16
N GLN A 573 -5.49 6.24 24.75
CA GLN A 573 -5.45 5.88 26.17
C GLN A 573 -4.22 6.40 26.92
N ASP A 574 -4.46 7.26 27.91
CA ASP A 574 -3.60 7.44 29.08
C ASP A 574 -3.70 6.19 29.97
N ALA A 575 -2.57 5.59 30.33
CA ALA A 575 -2.49 4.36 31.10
C ALA A 575 -2.15 4.56 32.60
N ALA A 576 -2.34 5.77 33.14
CA ALA A 576 -2.21 6.03 34.57
C ALA A 576 -3.14 5.13 35.42
N THR A 577 -2.55 4.16 36.14
CA THR A 577 -3.29 3.18 36.95
C THR A 577 -4.00 3.86 38.14
N GLY A 578 -5.31 4.04 38.05
CA GLY A 578 -6.18 4.37 39.19
C GLY A 578 -6.01 5.77 39.79
N ASN A 579 -5.33 6.71 39.11
CA ASN A 579 -5.16 8.08 39.59
C ASN A 579 -5.69 9.08 38.56
N THR A 580 -6.63 9.93 38.98
CA THR A 580 -7.54 10.72 38.12
C THR A 580 -6.90 11.96 37.46
N ASN A 581 -5.59 12.14 37.59
CA ASN A 581 -4.88 13.37 37.22
C ASN A 581 -4.18 13.30 35.84
N GLY A 582 -4.49 12.31 35.01
CA GLY A 582 -4.02 12.24 33.62
C GLY A 582 -4.48 13.45 32.80
N PHE A 583 -3.60 14.07 32.02
CA PHE A 583 -3.86 15.37 31.38
C PHE A 583 -4.48 15.28 29.99
N GLY A 584 -4.58 14.10 29.37
CA GLY A 584 -5.69 13.83 28.46
C GLY A 584 -5.53 12.71 27.44
N SER A 585 -6.68 12.30 26.91
CA SER A 585 -6.85 11.36 25.81
C SER A 585 -7.85 11.97 24.84
N TYR A 586 -7.46 12.10 23.57
CA TYR A 586 -8.08 13.02 22.63
C TYR A 586 -8.17 12.42 21.22
N GLY A 587 -9.37 12.33 20.66
CA GLY A 587 -9.62 11.79 19.32
C GLY A 587 -9.32 10.28 19.23
N GLY A 588 -10.33 9.43 19.43
CA GLY A 588 -10.13 7.97 19.33
C GLY A 588 -9.78 7.54 17.90
N ALA A 589 -10.43 8.12 16.90
CA ALA A 589 -10.03 7.99 15.50
C ALA A 589 -9.04 9.11 15.10
N ILE A 590 -9.50 10.37 15.01
CA ILE A 590 -8.75 11.48 14.40
C ILE A 590 -8.55 12.62 15.39
N TRP A 591 -7.36 13.25 15.38
CA TRP A 591 -7.17 14.60 15.94
C TRP A 591 -6.56 15.55 14.91
N THR A 592 -7.21 16.71 14.68
CA THR A 592 -6.71 17.85 13.90
C THR A 592 -6.20 19.02 14.79
N GLU A 593 -5.02 19.56 14.49
CA GLU A 593 -4.34 20.61 15.26
C GLU A 593 -3.77 21.71 14.34
N ASP A 594 -3.73 22.96 14.80
CA ASP A 594 -3.16 24.13 14.09
C ASP A 594 -3.55 24.23 12.60
N LEU A 595 -4.75 24.76 12.30
CA LEU A 595 -5.25 24.97 10.92
C LEU A 595 -5.32 23.69 10.07
N ALA A 596 -5.29 22.50 10.69
CA ALA A 596 -5.53 21.25 10.01
C ALA A 596 -7.02 21.12 9.65
N SER A 597 -7.31 21.12 8.35
CA SER A 597 -8.68 21.11 7.82
C SER A 597 -8.83 19.98 6.80
N PRO A 598 -8.88 18.71 7.24
CA PRO A 598 -9.16 17.58 6.35
C PRO A 598 -10.54 17.66 5.70
N THR A 599 -10.66 17.01 4.55
CA THR A 599 -11.93 16.69 3.89
C THR A 599 -12.21 15.20 4.08
N ILE A 600 -13.40 14.86 4.54
CA ILE A 600 -13.80 13.50 4.89
C ILE A 600 -15.17 13.23 4.27
N LEU A 601 -15.24 12.30 3.31
CA LEU A 601 -16.45 11.95 2.57
C LEU A 601 -16.75 10.44 2.75
N ARG A 602 -18.03 10.06 2.85
CA ARG A 602 -18.49 8.65 2.84
C ARG A 602 -17.67 7.72 3.73
N THR A 603 -17.31 8.20 4.93
CA THR A 603 -16.37 7.54 5.83
C THR A 603 -17.06 7.08 7.11
N ARG A 604 -16.84 5.83 7.50
CA ARG A 604 -17.45 5.19 8.66
C ARG A 604 -16.51 5.20 9.87
N PHE A 605 -17.00 5.73 10.99
CA PHE A 605 -16.32 5.80 12.27
C PHE A 605 -17.07 4.93 13.28
N THR A 606 -16.54 3.74 13.59
CA THR A 606 -17.23 2.76 14.44
C THR A 606 -16.46 2.44 15.72
N ASN A 607 -17.13 2.51 16.88
CA ASN A 607 -16.62 2.08 18.19
C ASN A 607 -15.29 2.74 18.65
N ASN A 608 -14.97 3.93 18.14
CA ASN A 608 -13.76 4.66 18.55
C ASN A 608 -13.93 5.22 19.96
N THR A 609 -12.86 5.18 20.78
CA THR A 609 -12.93 5.51 22.21
C THR A 609 -11.83 6.49 22.63
N SER A 610 -12.24 7.52 23.38
CA SER A 610 -11.36 8.57 23.91
C SER A 610 -11.96 9.15 25.20
N ARG A 611 -11.22 10.05 25.87
CA ARG A 611 -11.75 10.84 26.99
C ARG A 611 -12.50 12.08 26.51
N HIS A 612 -11.94 12.71 25.48
CA HIS A 612 -12.52 13.84 24.75
C HIS A 612 -12.54 13.54 23.26
N GLY A 613 -13.71 13.59 22.62
CA GLY A 613 -13.86 13.27 21.19
C GLY A 613 -13.65 11.78 20.92
N GLY A 614 -14.66 10.95 21.15
CA GLY A 614 -14.59 9.49 20.96
C GLY A 614 -14.16 9.11 19.56
N ALA A 615 -14.72 9.74 18.53
CA ALA A 615 -14.18 9.68 17.16
C ALA A 615 -13.15 10.80 16.89
N MET A 616 -13.54 12.07 17.06
CA MET A 616 -12.77 13.22 16.55
C MET A 616 -12.47 14.28 17.63
N PHE A 617 -11.23 14.78 17.67
CA PHE A 617 -10.86 15.95 18.47
C PHE A 617 -10.25 17.04 17.57
N MET A 618 -10.69 18.29 17.72
CA MET A 618 -10.31 19.39 16.82
C MET A 618 -9.92 20.62 17.62
N THR A 619 -8.71 21.13 17.41
CA THR A 619 -8.22 22.35 18.08
C THR A 619 -7.41 23.25 17.13
N GLY A 620 -7.08 24.46 17.60
CA GLY A 620 -6.16 25.37 16.92
C GLY A 620 -6.69 25.91 15.59
N GLN A 621 -7.96 26.35 15.54
CA GLN A 621 -8.61 26.88 14.34
C GLN A 621 -8.71 25.87 13.18
N SER A 622 -8.79 24.57 13.51
CA SER A 622 -9.14 23.52 12.56
C SER A 622 -10.54 23.76 11.98
N SER A 623 -10.75 23.54 10.68
CA SER A 623 -12.06 23.64 10.04
C SER A 623 -12.25 22.53 9.01
N PRO A 624 -12.35 21.26 9.43
CA PRO A 624 -12.58 20.15 8.52
C PRO A 624 -14.00 20.15 7.94
N PHE A 625 -14.14 19.53 6.78
CA PHE A 625 -15.43 19.28 6.12
C PHE A 625 -15.72 17.79 6.14
N ILE A 626 -16.90 17.43 6.66
CA ILE A 626 -17.39 16.05 6.82
C ILE A 626 -18.74 15.96 6.11
N SER A 627 -18.90 15.02 5.18
CA SER A 627 -20.15 14.78 4.43
C SER A 627 -20.39 13.30 4.23
N ASP A 628 -21.65 12.88 4.16
CA ASP A 628 -22.07 11.52 3.82
C ASP A 628 -21.53 10.45 4.80
N CYS A 629 -21.18 10.85 6.03
CA CYS A 629 -20.43 10.01 6.97
C CYS A 629 -21.33 9.31 7.99
N SER A 630 -20.82 8.23 8.60
CA SER A 630 -21.51 7.52 9.69
C SER A 630 -20.64 7.39 10.93
N PHE A 631 -21.16 7.84 12.07
CA PHE A 631 -20.52 7.75 13.38
C PHE A 631 -21.37 6.86 14.28
N ILE A 632 -20.87 5.65 14.53
CA ILE A 632 -21.64 4.54 15.14
C ILE A 632 -20.92 4.06 16.41
N GLY A 633 -21.57 4.13 17.57
CA GLY A 633 -21.06 3.53 18.81
C GLY A 633 -19.80 4.19 19.40
N ASN A 634 -19.45 5.41 19.00
CA ASN A 634 -18.24 6.09 19.48
C ASN A 634 -18.43 6.60 20.93
N ASN A 635 -17.37 6.53 21.74
CA ASN A 635 -17.43 6.77 23.18
C ASN A 635 -16.42 7.84 23.63
N GLY A 636 -16.94 8.95 24.16
CA GLY A 636 -16.19 10.03 24.77
C GLY A 636 -16.42 10.00 26.28
N THR A 637 -15.51 9.38 27.04
CA THR A 637 -15.76 9.00 28.44
C THR A 637 -15.94 10.16 29.41
N ILE A 638 -15.69 11.41 28.97
CA ILE A 638 -16.09 12.63 29.68
C ILE A 638 -16.92 13.55 28.77
N GLN A 639 -16.42 13.88 27.58
CA GLN A 639 -17.03 14.87 26.67
C GLN A 639 -16.89 14.48 25.19
N GLY A 640 -17.93 14.73 24.39
CA GLY A 640 -17.90 14.56 22.94
C GLY A 640 -17.80 13.08 22.53
N GLY A 641 -18.92 12.36 22.47
CA GLY A 641 -18.95 10.95 22.10
C GLY A 641 -18.52 10.72 20.66
N VAL A 642 -19.00 11.56 19.73
CA VAL A 642 -18.43 11.68 18.39
C VAL A 642 -17.30 12.69 18.38
N MET A 643 -17.58 13.97 18.66
CA MET A 643 -16.63 15.06 18.47
C MET A 643 -16.47 16.01 19.66
N TYR A 644 -15.24 16.50 19.82
CA TYR A 644 -14.89 17.63 20.67
C TYR A 644 -14.23 18.72 19.83
N SER A 645 -14.68 19.97 19.96
CA SER A 645 -14.17 21.13 19.21
C SER A 645 -13.71 22.27 20.14
N GLU A 646 -12.46 22.69 19.99
CA GLU A 646 -11.85 23.81 20.71
C GLU A 646 -11.39 24.89 19.73
N HIS A 647 -11.98 26.09 19.83
CA HIS A 647 -11.66 27.24 18.96
C HIS A 647 -11.62 26.89 17.46
N SER A 648 -12.44 25.92 17.06
CA SER A 648 -12.43 25.25 15.76
C SER A 648 -13.86 25.15 15.21
N THR A 649 -13.97 25.04 13.90
CA THR A 649 -15.23 25.13 13.15
C THR A 649 -15.33 24.04 12.10
N PRO A 650 -15.51 22.77 12.51
CA PRO A 650 -15.91 21.73 11.59
C PRO A 650 -17.31 22.00 11.01
N ASN A 651 -17.51 21.49 9.80
CA ASN A 651 -18.79 21.46 9.12
C ASN A 651 -19.17 19.99 8.87
N PHE A 652 -20.32 19.56 9.39
CA PHE A 652 -20.93 18.26 9.14
C PHE A 652 -22.20 18.45 8.31
N ALA A 653 -22.27 17.78 7.17
CA ALA A 653 -23.47 17.63 6.35
C ALA A 653 -23.82 16.14 6.21
N ASP A 654 -25.09 15.83 5.96
CA ASP A 654 -25.55 14.51 5.47
C ASP A 654 -24.98 13.31 6.28
N THR A 655 -24.93 13.45 7.61
CA THR A 655 -24.18 12.53 8.50
C THR A 655 -25.11 11.77 9.46
N LEU A 656 -24.87 10.47 9.62
CA LEU A 656 -25.52 9.64 10.65
C LEU A 656 -24.72 9.66 11.95
N PHE A 657 -25.38 9.94 13.07
CA PHE A 657 -24.87 9.85 14.44
C PHE A 657 -25.72 8.84 15.23
N GLN A 658 -25.29 7.58 15.25
CA GLN A 658 -26.00 6.44 15.85
C GLN A 658 -25.30 5.90 17.11
N SER A 659 -26.05 5.70 18.20
CA SER A 659 -25.62 4.97 19.41
C SER A 659 -24.32 5.48 20.06
N ASN A 660 -23.93 6.74 19.84
CA ASN A 660 -22.73 7.33 20.40
C ASN A 660 -22.96 7.75 21.85
N THR A 661 -21.91 7.72 22.68
CA THR A 661 -22.04 7.81 24.14
C THR A 661 -21.09 8.83 24.75
N SER A 662 -21.62 9.70 25.63
CA SER A 662 -20.80 10.59 26.46
C SER A 662 -21.60 11.19 27.62
N PRO A 663 -21.00 11.38 28.81
CA PRO A 663 -21.61 12.16 29.89
C PRO A 663 -21.93 13.62 29.53
N SER A 664 -21.32 14.18 28.48
CA SER A 664 -21.59 15.56 28.05
C SER A 664 -21.29 15.75 26.56
N GLY A 665 -22.34 15.83 25.73
CA GLY A 665 -22.21 15.88 24.28
C GLY A 665 -22.02 14.48 23.70
N SER A 666 -23.07 13.64 23.68
CA SER A 666 -22.99 12.28 23.11
C SER A 666 -22.63 12.28 21.63
N VAL A 667 -23.03 13.32 20.89
CA VAL A 667 -22.46 13.65 19.59
C VAL A 667 -21.39 14.73 19.73
N ALA A 668 -21.69 15.87 20.35
CA ALA A 668 -20.92 17.09 20.16
C ALA A 668 -20.63 17.88 21.45
N TYR A 669 -19.36 18.16 21.74
CA TYR A 669 -18.93 19.11 22.77
C TYR A 669 -18.05 20.26 22.22
N SER A 670 -18.43 21.52 22.46
CA SER A 670 -17.78 22.72 21.87
C SER A 670 -17.43 23.77 22.93
N THR A 671 -16.19 24.24 22.90
CA THR A 671 -15.72 25.42 23.65
C THR A 671 -15.53 26.68 22.78
N SER A 672 -15.95 26.62 21.50
CA SER A 672 -15.82 27.73 20.56
C SER A 672 -16.66 28.95 20.96
N SER A 673 -16.19 30.16 20.61
CA SER A 673 -16.86 31.42 20.96
C SER A 673 -18.15 31.65 20.16
N ALA A 674 -19.03 32.49 20.69
CA ALA A 674 -20.34 32.86 20.12
C ALA A 674 -20.31 33.66 18.79
N THR A 675 -19.25 33.50 18.02
CA THR A 675 -18.96 34.15 16.73
C THR A 675 -18.34 33.22 15.69
N ASN A 676 -17.95 31.99 16.07
CA ASN A 676 -17.32 31.02 15.19
C ASN A 676 -17.85 29.62 15.55
N TYR A 677 -19.08 29.35 15.11
CA TYR A 677 -19.83 28.14 15.45
C TYR A 677 -19.47 26.98 14.50
N PRO A 678 -19.24 25.76 15.01
CA PRO A 678 -19.30 24.58 14.17
C PRO A 678 -20.73 24.37 13.66
N PHE A 679 -20.85 23.75 12.49
CA PHE A 679 -22.13 23.49 11.82
C PHE A 679 -22.41 21.99 11.79
N ILE A 680 -23.66 21.62 12.06
CA ILE A 680 -24.22 20.30 11.73
C ILE A 680 -25.53 20.53 10.99
N GLY A 681 -25.67 19.96 9.79
CA GLY A 681 -26.90 20.05 9.00
C GLY A 681 -27.24 18.79 8.23
N GLN A 682 -28.52 18.66 7.86
CA GLN A 682 -29.09 17.54 7.09
C GLN A 682 -28.71 16.15 7.64
N SER A 683 -28.50 16.07 8.96
CA SER A 683 -27.92 14.92 9.66
C SER A 683 -28.93 14.23 10.57
N VAL A 684 -28.76 12.92 10.77
CA VAL A 684 -29.66 12.07 11.56
C VAL A 684 -28.98 11.69 12.87
N PHE A 685 -29.66 11.90 13.99
CA PHE A 685 -29.22 11.53 15.34
C PHE A 685 -30.16 10.44 15.85
N CYS A 686 -29.65 9.27 16.24
CA CYS A 686 -30.48 8.22 16.80
C CYS A 686 -29.81 7.39 17.91
N GLY A 687 -30.55 7.09 18.99
CA GLY A 687 -30.09 6.21 20.07
C GLY A 687 -28.84 6.66 20.85
N ASN A 688 -28.40 7.92 20.70
CA ASN A 688 -27.19 8.42 21.35
C ASN A 688 -27.41 8.58 22.87
N LEU A 689 -26.48 8.07 23.69
CA LEU A 689 -26.60 8.08 25.15
C LEU A 689 -25.87 9.27 25.77
N GLY A 690 -26.64 10.34 26.03
CA GLY A 690 -26.19 11.59 26.64
C GLY A 690 -27.03 12.75 26.12
N THR A 691 -26.66 13.99 26.47
CA THR A 691 -27.18 15.17 25.76
C THR A 691 -26.43 15.28 24.42
N ASP A 692 -27.11 15.25 23.27
CA ASP A 692 -26.45 15.20 21.95
C ASP A 692 -25.42 16.30 21.73
N MET A 693 -25.79 17.56 22.00
CA MET A 693 -24.96 18.73 21.71
C MET A 693 -24.81 19.62 22.95
N VAL A 694 -23.56 19.99 23.28
CA VAL A 694 -23.22 20.86 24.41
C VAL A 694 -22.24 21.96 23.98
N GLY A 695 -22.55 23.21 24.31
CA GLY A 695 -21.73 24.37 23.98
C GLY A 695 -22.24 25.18 22.77
N SER A 696 -21.35 25.90 22.10
CA SER A 696 -21.68 26.76 20.96
C SER A 696 -21.76 25.95 19.66
N TRP A 697 -22.93 25.89 19.02
CA TRP A 697 -23.19 25.18 17.75
C TRP A 697 -24.18 25.94 16.86
N TYR A 698 -24.13 25.69 15.55
CA TYR A 698 -25.28 25.86 14.66
C TYR A 698 -25.89 24.49 14.37
N ASN A 699 -27.14 24.31 14.80
CA ASN A 699 -27.97 23.14 14.51
C ASN A 699 -28.95 23.53 13.39
N ASP A 700 -28.80 22.93 12.21
CA ASP A 700 -29.67 23.22 11.08
C ASP A 700 -31.11 22.69 11.31
N PRO A 701 -32.17 23.40 10.86
CA PRO A 701 -33.55 22.91 10.95
C PRO A 701 -33.82 21.60 10.20
N GLY A 702 -32.96 21.18 9.26
CA GLY A 702 -33.05 19.91 8.54
C GLY A 702 -32.47 18.70 9.29
N ASN A 703 -31.96 18.86 10.52
CA ASN A 703 -31.48 17.73 11.33
C ASN A 703 -32.64 16.93 11.94
N VAL A 704 -32.54 15.61 11.94
CA VAL A 704 -33.54 14.68 12.48
C VAL A 704 -33.04 14.10 13.80
N LEU A 705 -33.84 14.16 14.86
CA LEU A 705 -33.52 13.64 16.19
C LEU A 705 -34.50 12.51 16.57
N LEU A 706 -33.98 11.33 16.92
CA LEU A 706 -34.77 10.14 17.24
C LEU A 706 -34.26 9.47 18.53
N ASP A 707 -35.16 9.11 19.45
CA ASP A 707 -34.79 8.42 20.71
C ASP A 707 -34.21 7.01 20.46
N SER A 708 -34.63 6.36 19.38
CA SER A 708 -34.12 5.07 18.89
C SER A 708 -33.84 5.15 17.40
N CYS A 709 -32.88 4.37 16.90
CA CYS A 709 -32.71 4.20 15.47
C CYS A 709 -33.86 3.37 14.88
N PRO A 710 -34.35 3.70 13.68
CA PRO A 710 -35.02 2.72 12.84
C PRO A 710 -34.04 1.60 12.49
N GLU A 711 -34.55 0.43 12.09
CA GLU A 711 -33.70 -0.69 11.68
C GLU A 711 -32.84 -0.32 10.45
N ASP A 712 -31.58 -0.73 10.48
CA ASP A 712 -30.59 -0.67 9.39
C ASP A 712 -29.93 -2.05 9.37
N CYS A 713 -30.68 -3.03 8.86
CA CYS A 713 -30.38 -4.45 8.96
C CYS A 713 -29.16 -4.84 8.11
N ASN A 714 -28.96 -4.13 6.99
CA ASN A 714 -27.84 -4.32 6.08
C ASN A 714 -26.60 -3.49 6.51
N GLY A 715 -26.78 -2.52 7.40
CA GLY A 715 -25.74 -1.73 8.05
C GLY A 715 -25.16 -0.61 7.18
N ASN A 716 -25.81 -0.19 6.09
CA ASN A 716 -25.23 0.79 5.15
C ASN A 716 -25.24 2.24 5.68
N GLY A 717 -26.07 2.56 6.68
CA GLY A 717 -26.24 3.90 7.24
C GLY A 717 -27.51 4.62 6.76
N THR A 718 -28.21 4.06 5.79
CA THR A 718 -29.63 4.30 5.49
C THR A 718 -30.46 3.33 6.31
N ASN A 719 -31.67 3.70 6.74
CA ASN A 719 -32.56 2.72 7.37
C ASN A 719 -33.34 1.93 6.32
N ASP A 720 -33.76 0.73 6.72
CA ASP A 720 -34.51 -0.25 5.95
C ASP A 720 -35.70 0.38 5.21
N GLN A 721 -36.50 1.18 5.90
CA GLN A 721 -37.65 1.88 5.33
C GLN A 721 -37.26 2.88 4.23
N TRP A 722 -36.11 3.55 4.33
CA TRP A 722 -35.60 4.47 3.29
C TRP A 722 -34.88 3.73 2.16
N ASP A 723 -34.22 2.60 2.41
CA ASP A 723 -33.67 1.76 1.34
C ASP A 723 -34.78 1.23 0.42
N ILE A 724 -35.89 0.78 1.02
CA ILE A 724 -37.09 0.31 0.31
C ILE A 724 -37.80 1.48 -0.41
N LEU A 725 -38.09 2.57 0.31
CA LEU A 725 -38.80 3.72 -0.26
C LEU A 725 -37.98 4.46 -1.34
N GLY A 726 -36.65 4.38 -1.26
CA GLY A 726 -35.72 4.87 -2.28
C GLY A 726 -35.53 3.91 -3.47
N GLY A 727 -36.02 2.67 -3.38
CA GLY A 727 -35.88 1.66 -4.43
C GLY A 727 -34.46 1.13 -4.60
N VAL A 728 -33.63 1.17 -3.55
CA VAL A 728 -32.28 0.56 -3.54
C VAL A 728 -32.27 -0.81 -2.86
N ALA A 729 -33.24 -1.08 -1.98
CA ALA A 729 -33.61 -2.43 -1.55
C ALA A 729 -34.94 -2.86 -2.19
N LEU A 730 -35.15 -4.18 -2.22
CA LEU A 730 -36.46 -4.78 -2.44
C LEU A 730 -37.05 -5.16 -1.07
N ASP A 731 -38.36 -5.00 -0.92
CA ASP A 731 -39.20 -5.58 0.13
C ASP A 731 -40.41 -6.16 -0.61
N CYS A 732 -40.33 -7.46 -0.88
CA CYS A 732 -41.29 -8.16 -1.72
C CYS A 732 -42.49 -8.69 -0.91
N ASN A 733 -42.34 -8.83 0.41
CA ASN A 733 -43.37 -9.35 1.31
C ASN A 733 -44.17 -8.25 2.04
N GLY A 734 -43.67 -7.01 2.05
CA GLY A 734 -44.32 -5.80 2.57
C GLY A 734 -44.11 -5.57 4.06
N ASN A 735 -43.07 -6.14 4.68
CA ASN A 735 -42.81 -6.03 6.12
C ASN A 735 -42.00 -4.79 6.53
N LEU A 736 -41.50 -4.00 5.56
CA LEU A 736 -40.57 -2.87 5.72
C LEU A 736 -39.13 -3.24 6.12
N THR A 737 -38.72 -4.49 5.89
CA THR A 737 -37.35 -5.00 5.99
C THR A 737 -36.86 -5.41 4.59
N PRO A 738 -35.63 -5.06 4.16
CA PRO A 738 -35.04 -5.55 2.93
C PRO A 738 -35.04 -7.08 2.81
N ASP A 739 -35.40 -7.60 1.64
CA ASP A 739 -35.39 -9.03 1.30
C ASP A 739 -34.06 -9.71 1.66
N SER A 740 -32.94 -9.02 1.40
CA SER A 740 -31.58 -9.48 1.71
C SER A 740 -31.32 -9.68 3.21
N CYS A 741 -32.05 -8.97 4.07
CA CYS A 741 -31.98 -9.10 5.51
C CYS A 741 -32.91 -10.19 6.04
N ASP A 742 -34.10 -10.37 5.46
CA ASP A 742 -34.95 -11.52 5.77
C ASP A 742 -34.23 -12.84 5.43
N ILE A 743 -33.54 -12.90 4.27
CA ILE A 743 -32.65 -14.02 3.89
C ILE A 743 -31.48 -14.17 4.88
N THR A 744 -30.87 -13.06 5.33
CA THR A 744 -29.78 -13.10 6.31
C THR A 744 -30.25 -13.60 7.69
N ALA A 745 -31.49 -13.27 8.09
CA ALA A 745 -32.10 -13.69 9.34
C ALA A 745 -32.58 -15.15 9.30
N ASN A 746 -33.07 -15.61 8.15
CA ASN A 746 -33.49 -16.99 7.92
C ASN A 746 -33.12 -17.47 6.50
N PRO A 747 -31.92 -18.03 6.28
CA PRO A 747 -31.49 -18.52 4.97
C PRO A 747 -32.35 -19.64 4.36
N ALA A 748 -33.29 -20.22 5.12
CA ALA A 748 -34.24 -21.20 4.62
C ALA A 748 -35.47 -20.58 3.91
N ILE A 749 -35.41 -19.29 3.53
CA ILE A 749 -36.39 -18.61 2.66
C ILE A 749 -35.82 -18.23 1.28
N ASP A 750 -34.58 -18.61 0.98
CA ASP A 750 -33.92 -18.49 -0.32
C ASP A 750 -33.21 -19.83 -0.56
N CYS A 751 -34.01 -20.88 -0.69
CA CYS A 751 -33.51 -22.25 -0.68
C CYS A 751 -32.69 -22.60 -1.95
N ASN A 752 -32.90 -21.86 -3.04
CA ASN A 752 -32.12 -21.96 -4.27
C ASN A 752 -30.89 -21.01 -4.31
N HIS A 753 -30.73 -20.13 -3.31
CA HIS A 753 -29.64 -19.16 -3.15
C HIS A 753 -29.47 -18.18 -4.32
N ASP A 754 -30.56 -17.76 -4.96
CA ASP A 754 -30.53 -16.78 -6.05
C ASP A 754 -30.52 -15.32 -5.55
N GLY A 755 -30.90 -15.10 -4.27
CA GLY A 755 -30.95 -13.81 -3.61
C GLY A 755 -32.33 -13.13 -3.60
N VAL A 756 -33.39 -13.84 -4.01
CA VAL A 756 -34.80 -13.41 -3.91
C VAL A 756 -35.55 -14.42 -3.03
N PRO A 757 -36.32 -13.99 -2.01
CA PRO A 757 -37.06 -14.93 -1.16
C PRO A 757 -38.03 -15.80 -1.97
N ASP A 758 -38.09 -17.09 -1.67
CA ASP A 758 -38.89 -18.11 -2.38
C ASP A 758 -40.36 -17.69 -2.48
N SER A 759 -40.90 -17.09 -1.42
CA SER A 759 -42.27 -16.52 -1.34
C SER A 759 -42.56 -15.38 -2.30
N CYS A 760 -41.53 -14.87 -2.98
CA CYS A 760 -41.56 -13.78 -3.94
C CYS A 760 -41.10 -14.20 -5.35
N GLN A 761 -40.71 -15.46 -5.52
CA GLN A 761 -40.45 -16.06 -6.83
C GLN A 761 -41.83 -16.46 -7.45
N PRO A 762 -42.19 -16.00 -8.66
CA PRO A 762 -43.54 -16.16 -9.18
C PRO A 762 -43.75 -17.54 -9.84
N SER A 763 -44.66 -18.34 -9.28
CA SER A 763 -45.09 -19.66 -9.77
C SER A 763 -45.73 -19.61 -11.17
N THR A 764 -44.88 -19.47 -12.17
CA THR A 764 -45.24 -19.25 -13.57
C THR A 764 -44.33 -20.10 -14.48
N PRO A 765 -44.86 -20.68 -15.58
CA PRO A 765 -44.11 -21.68 -16.35
C PRO A 765 -42.79 -21.15 -16.91
N GLY A 766 -41.68 -21.66 -16.35
CA GLY A 766 -40.31 -21.25 -16.66
C GLY A 766 -39.51 -20.69 -15.47
N PHE A 767 -40.14 -20.46 -14.31
CA PHE A 767 -39.49 -20.10 -13.04
C PHE A 767 -39.99 -20.98 -11.90
N GLY A 768 -39.82 -22.30 -12.06
CA GLY A 768 -39.87 -23.32 -11.01
C GLY A 768 -41.01 -23.24 -9.99
N ASP A 769 -42.22 -23.66 -10.39
CA ASP A 769 -43.24 -24.28 -9.52
C ASP A 769 -44.11 -25.11 -10.48
N CYS A 770 -43.69 -26.35 -10.73
CA CYS A 770 -44.23 -27.20 -11.78
C CYS A 770 -45.42 -28.07 -11.31
N ASP A 771 -45.58 -28.21 -10.00
CA ASP A 771 -46.53 -29.05 -9.29
C ASP A 771 -47.73 -28.20 -8.79
N GLY A 772 -47.45 -27.05 -8.18
CA GLY A 772 -48.42 -26.07 -7.68
C GLY A 772 -48.57 -26.02 -6.14
N ASP A 773 -47.70 -26.65 -5.35
CA ASP A 773 -47.77 -26.62 -3.87
C ASP A 773 -47.21 -25.32 -3.24
N GLY A 774 -46.39 -24.57 -3.97
CA GLY A 774 -45.78 -23.31 -3.54
C GLY A 774 -44.34 -23.41 -3.02
N VAL A 775 -43.70 -24.58 -3.13
CA VAL A 775 -42.23 -24.73 -3.14
C VAL A 775 -41.73 -24.52 -4.57
N VAL A 776 -40.51 -23.99 -4.74
CA VAL A 776 -39.91 -23.82 -6.07
C VAL A 776 -39.15 -25.06 -6.52
N ASP A 777 -39.25 -25.47 -7.80
CA ASP A 777 -38.63 -26.71 -8.36
C ASP A 777 -37.16 -26.89 -7.93
N ALA A 778 -36.41 -25.79 -7.85
CA ALA A 778 -34.99 -25.76 -7.50
C ALA A 778 -34.67 -26.16 -6.04
N CYS A 779 -35.69 -26.34 -5.21
CA CYS A 779 -35.62 -26.76 -3.81
C CYS A 779 -36.34 -28.09 -3.52
N GLU A 780 -36.97 -28.67 -4.54
CA GLU A 780 -37.54 -30.02 -4.48
C GLU A 780 -36.44 -31.09 -4.66
N SER A 781 -36.86 -32.36 -4.75
CA SER A 781 -35.95 -33.46 -5.10
C SER A 781 -35.64 -33.41 -6.61
N ASP A 782 -34.35 -33.29 -6.96
CA ASP A 782 -33.81 -33.63 -8.28
C ASP A 782 -32.80 -34.77 -8.08
N CYS A 783 -33.31 -36.00 -8.16
CA CYS A 783 -32.57 -37.22 -7.85
C CYS A 783 -31.44 -37.52 -8.85
N ASN A 784 -31.50 -36.93 -10.05
CA ASN A 784 -30.58 -37.21 -11.16
C ASN A 784 -29.68 -36.00 -11.53
N SER A 785 -29.93 -34.85 -10.89
CA SER A 785 -29.19 -33.59 -11.01
C SER A 785 -29.20 -32.97 -12.41
N ASN A 786 -30.34 -33.00 -13.11
CA ASN A 786 -30.48 -32.37 -14.44
C ASN A 786 -31.00 -30.92 -14.42
N GLY A 787 -31.56 -30.45 -13.31
CA GLY A 787 -32.15 -29.12 -13.16
C GLY A 787 -33.67 -29.07 -13.38
N LEU A 788 -34.37 -30.21 -13.27
CA LEU A 788 -35.82 -30.34 -13.16
C LEU A 788 -36.11 -31.18 -11.91
N ALA A 789 -37.18 -30.88 -11.17
CA ALA A 789 -37.56 -31.71 -10.05
C ALA A 789 -38.21 -33.02 -10.50
N ASP A 790 -38.05 -34.07 -9.68
CA ASP A 790 -38.57 -35.41 -9.83
C ASP A 790 -40.07 -35.41 -10.16
N VAL A 791 -40.85 -34.62 -9.40
CA VAL A 791 -42.30 -34.45 -9.61
C VAL A 791 -42.62 -33.81 -10.96
N CYS A 792 -41.78 -32.89 -11.46
CA CYS A 792 -41.94 -32.27 -12.77
C CYS A 792 -41.73 -33.28 -13.89
N GLU A 793 -40.69 -34.11 -13.79
CA GLU A 793 -40.37 -35.11 -14.82
C GLU A 793 -41.48 -36.17 -14.92
N ILE A 794 -41.98 -36.64 -13.77
CA ILE A 794 -43.09 -37.59 -13.68
C ILE A 794 -44.38 -36.94 -14.22
N ARG A 795 -44.73 -35.72 -13.77
CA ARG A 795 -45.97 -35.03 -14.18
C ARG A 795 -46.03 -34.76 -15.69
N ASN A 796 -44.88 -34.49 -16.31
CA ASN A 796 -44.79 -34.31 -17.76
C ASN A 796 -44.67 -35.62 -18.56
N GLY A 797 -44.56 -36.78 -17.89
CA GLY A 797 -44.33 -38.07 -18.53
C GLY A 797 -42.98 -38.17 -19.24
N ALA A 798 -41.99 -37.40 -18.78
CA ALA A 798 -40.62 -37.44 -19.30
C ALA A 798 -39.85 -38.68 -18.80
N VAL A 799 -40.17 -39.10 -17.57
CA VAL A 799 -39.69 -40.33 -16.92
C VAL A 799 -40.90 -41.13 -16.41
N PRO A 800 -40.79 -42.47 -16.33
CA PRO A 800 -41.78 -43.28 -15.64
C PRO A 800 -41.61 -43.20 -14.10
N ASP A 801 -42.74 -43.24 -13.41
CA ASP A 801 -42.90 -43.65 -12.01
C ASP A 801 -43.97 -44.75 -12.02
N CYS A 802 -43.52 -46.00 -11.94
CA CYS A 802 -44.37 -47.18 -12.11
C CYS A 802 -45.01 -47.67 -10.80
N ASN A 803 -44.43 -47.31 -9.64
CA ASN A 803 -44.96 -47.66 -8.32
C ASN A 803 -45.78 -46.52 -7.65
N MET A 804 -45.81 -45.35 -8.30
CA MET A 804 -46.53 -44.12 -7.92
C MET A 804 -46.07 -43.53 -6.58
N ASN A 805 -44.76 -43.60 -6.29
CA ASN A 805 -44.18 -43.08 -5.04
C ASN A 805 -43.68 -41.62 -5.13
N GLY A 806 -43.65 -41.02 -6.33
CA GLY A 806 -43.17 -39.67 -6.56
C GLY A 806 -41.66 -39.55 -6.86
N ILE A 807 -40.96 -40.68 -7.03
CA ILE A 807 -39.56 -40.78 -7.42
C ILE A 807 -39.50 -41.49 -8.78
N PRO A 808 -38.71 -41.01 -9.77
CA PRO A 808 -38.55 -41.69 -11.04
C PRO A 808 -37.98 -43.11 -10.88
N ASP A 809 -38.43 -44.04 -11.72
CA ASP A 809 -37.96 -45.44 -11.75
C ASP A 809 -36.42 -45.52 -11.72
N SER A 810 -35.78 -44.70 -12.55
CA SER A 810 -34.31 -44.60 -12.68
C SER A 810 -33.61 -44.22 -11.37
N CYS A 811 -34.30 -43.51 -10.47
CA CYS A 811 -33.77 -43.03 -9.20
C CYS A 811 -34.08 -43.96 -8.01
N ASP A 812 -35.17 -44.72 -8.06
CA ASP A 812 -35.36 -45.87 -7.17
C ASP A 812 -34.28 -46.93 -7.44
N LEU A 813 -33.88 -47.12 -8.71
CA LEU A 813 -32.72 -47.93 -9.07
C LEU A 813 -31.40 -47.30 -8.61
N PHE A 814 -31.14 -46.03 -8.94
CA PHE A 814 -29.86 -45.37 -8.64
C PHE A 814 -29.54 -45.30 -7.14
N ASN A 815 -30.56 -45.12 -6.30
CA ASN A 815 -30.40 -45.09 -4.83
C ASN A 815 -30.46 -46.48 -4.18
N GLY A 816 -30.57 -47.56 -4.95
CA GLY A 816 -30.61 -48.94 -4.44
C GLY A 816 -31.86 -49.25 -3.61
N ARG A 817 -33.00 -48.63 -3.94
CA ARG A 817 -34.29 -48.82 -3.24
C ARG A 817 -35.25 -49.74 -4.00
N GLY A 818 -35.28 -49.67 -5.33
CA GLY A 818 -36.27 -50.35 -6.16
C GLY A 818 -35.97 -51.81 -6.49
N GLY A 819 -34.69 -52.20 -6.53
CA GLY A 819 -34.23 -53.50 -7.06
C GLY A 819 -34.31 -53.60 -8.59
N ASP A 820 -33.44 -54.39 -9.22
CA ASP A 820 -33.46 -54.72 -10.65
C ASP A 820 -32.75 -56.07 -10.84
N CYS A 821 -33.50 -57.14 -10.62
CA CYS A 821 -32.97 -58.50 -10.48
C CYS A 821 -32.56 -59.14 -11.82
N ASP A 822 -33.22 -58.76 -12.92
CA ASP A 822 -32.96 -59.24 -14.28
C ASP A 822 -32.17 -58.23 -15.14
N ALA A 823 -31.83 -57.07 -14.56
CA ALA A 823 -31.06 -55.98 -15.17
C ALA A 823 -31.76 -55.36 -16.39
N ASN A 824 -33.10 -55.26 -16.36
CA ASN A 824 -33.90 -54.74 -17.47
C ASN A 824 -34.12 -53.22 -17.41
N GLY A 825 -33.82 -52.56 -16.28
CA GLY A 825 -33.95 -51.12 -16.08
C GLY A 825 -35.32 -50.65 -15.57
N VAL A 826 -36.19 -51.56 -15.12
CA VAL A 826 -37.47 -51.28 -14.45
C VAL A 826 -37.42 -51.84 -13.03
N PRO A 827 -37.72 -51.04 -11.98
CA PRO A 827 -37.72 -51.48 -10.58
C PRO A 827 -38.47 -52.80 -10.35
N ASP A 828 -37.89 -53.70 -9.55
CA ASP A 828 -38.50 -54.98 -9.16
C ASP A 828 -39.96 -54.75 -8.68
N SER A 829 -40.21 -53.68 -7.91
CA SER A 829 -41.54 -53.27 -7.42
C SER A 829 -42.63 -53.05 -8.48
N CYS A 830 -42.26 -53.01 -9.76
CA CYS A 830 -43.15 -52.75 -10.90
C CYS A 830 -43.22 -53.90 -11.91
N GLN A 831 -42.45 -54.97 -11.67
CA GLN A 831 -42.48 -56.17 -12.48
C GLN A 831 -43.61 -57.11 -12.02
N PRO A 832 -44.09 -58.05 -12.87
CA PRO A 832 -45.17 -58.96 -12.47
C PRO A 832 -44.76 -59.88 -11.32
N ASP A 833 -45.51 -59.80 -10.24
CA ASP A 833 -45.53 -60.72 -9.10
C ASP A 833 -46.91 -61.41 -9.09
N CYS A 834 -46.93 -62.73 -9.28
CA CYS A 834 -48.16 -63.51 -9.46
C CYS A 834 -48.72 -64.12 -8.16
N ASP A 835 -47.93 -64.31 -7.11
CA ASP A 835 -48.39 -64.88 -5.84
C ASP A 835 -48.42 -63.87 -4.67
N ASN A 836 -47.82 -62.70 -4.90
CA ASN A 836 -47.79 -61.50 -4.07
C ASN A 836 -46.91 -61.64 -2.81
N ASP A 837 -45.79 -62.36 -2.91
CA ASP A 837 -44.77 -62.46 -1.85
C ASP A 837 -43.84 -61.22 -1.77
N GLY A 838 -43.76 -60.42 -2.84
CA GLY A 838 -42.90 -59.24 -2.94
C GLY A 838 -41.62 -59.43 -3.77
N ILE A 839 -41.42 -60.60 -4.39
CA ILE A 839 -40.34 -60.91 -5.33
C ILE A 839 -40.97 -61.17 -6.72
N PRO A 840 -40.61 -60.39 -7.76
CA PRO A 840 -41.16 -60.62 -9.09
C PRO A 840 -40.83 -62.00 -9.68
N ASN A 841 -41.75 -62.52 -10.50
CA ASN A 841 -41.66 -63.85 -11.11
C ASN A 841 -40.30 -64.09 -11.81
N VAL A 842 -39.76 -63.08 -12.51
CA VAL A 842 -38.48 -63.20 -13.22
C VAL A 842 -37.28 -63.30 -12.27
N CYS A 843 -37.35 -62.66 -11.09
CA CYS A 843 -36.37 -62.79 -10.03
C CYS A 843 -36.40 -64.19 -9.42
N GLU A 844 -37.60 -64.71 -9.14
CA GLU A 844 -37.79 -66.07 -8.65
C GLU A 844 -37.27 -67.13 -9.63
N ILE A 845 -37.65 -67.03 -10.90
CA ILE A 845 -37.21 -67.93 -11.98
C ILE A 845 -35.68 -67.88 -12.13
N THR A 846 -35.08 -66.69 -12.01
CA THR A 846 -33.62 -66.51 -12.01
C THR A 846 -32.96 -67.12 -10.75
N GLY A 847 -33.67 -67.12 -9.62
CA GLY A 847 -33.32 -67.86 -8.40
C GLY A 847 -33.51 -69.39 -8.48
N GLY A 848 -34.18 -69.89 -9.53
CA GLY A 848 -34.43 -71.32 -9.75
C GLY A 848 -35.81 -71.82 -9.31
N ALA A 849 -36.78 -70.92 -9.08
CA ALA A 849 -38.19 -71.30 -8.93
C ALA A 849 -38.78 -71.84 -10.24
N SER A 850 -39.95 -72.45 -10.15
CA SER A 850 -40.75 -72.86 -11.32
C SER A 850 -41.70 -71.74 -11.71
N ASP A 851 -41.70 -71.38 -13.00
CA ASP A 851 -42.62 -70.44 -13.64
C ASP A 851 -44.10 -70.78 -13.32
N CYS A 852 -44.96 -69.75 -13.34
CA CYS A 852 -46.34 -69.80 -12.84
C CYS A 852 -47.43 -69.84 -13.93
N ASP A 853 -47.04 -70.06 -15.20
CA ASP A 853 -47.90 -70.27 -16.39
C ASP A 853 -47.87 -71.74 -16.89
#